data_AF-A0A936AXJ3-F1
#
_entry.id   AF-A0A936AXJ3-F1
#
_cell.length_a   1.000
_cell.length_b   1.000
_cell.length_c   1.000
_cell.angle_alpha   90.00
_cell.angle_beta   90.00
_cell.angle_gamma   90.00
#
_symmetry.space_group_name_H-M   'P 1'
#
loop_
_entity.id
_entity.type
_entity.pdbx_description
1 polymer ?
#
loop_
_entity_poly.entity_id
_entity_poly.type
_entity_poly.pdbx_seq_one_letter_code
_entity_poly.pdbx_strand_id
1 'polypeptide(L)'
;MSRKTIVLMMLIFTLVAPPFASFADEGMWLPDRLDKLPLAQLKKKGFELKPEEVYSTANPSLKDAVVQISIGGTGSFVSPEGLIVTNHHVAFGAVTRASTTEKDYINNGFLAKARGEEIPAQGYTISITQEYKDVTSEVLSAVKPEMSNDDRTRAITAKQQEIAKTALAGRDKEGIRTQVVLATGGYQYFLYTYLTVRDIRLVYAPPKSIGYFGGDPDNFEWPRHCGDFAFLRAYVGADGKPANFSKDNVPFKPKKFLTINAGGIKEGDFAMVMGYPGSTYRYRESYSIEYNQNVQLPTQIALLRQQIETLTKLGEKDPALKIRFAEQIFGLSNSLKSFEGNVAGLKRMKLVERRRAEEAEFAKWLDTNPAMKAKYGDTVSKIADLYRDLNSFGQKQSVLNTLLNAGDLVNAIEFAYARAIEQDKPAGERSPQFAEANVKRALSQLGANWGDREADAEIQALAKSLQTAGALPSNQKLAFVEELFTGKSGNDRAKAEAEFSKNAILNSSVKSFADVEKMMTMTATQMREANDPLIRLIGRAYDEVGPLARRVQQFNGAITKMRPEYVAGLLAMREASKKGLSYYPDANFTLRFTYGEVKGYKPRDAVTYDYQTSFAGVIQKDTGEEPFNVPAGLKDLFAKKDYGTYVEPRLNDVPVAFLLTTDITGGNSGSPVMNGRGEVIGLAFDGNYEGLGGDYSFDISSNRTIAVDIRYVLFVTEKFAGAGYLFNEMQIKRGKAMAAKK
;
A
#
# COMPACT_ATOMS: atom_id res chain seq x y z
N MET A 1 -15.81 53.45 38.13
CA MET A 1 -15.04 52.29 38.62
C MET A 1 -13.87 52.06 37.67
N SER A 2 -12.65 52.02 38.19
CA SER A 2 -11.42 52.17 37.39
C SER A 2 -10.98 50.86 36.72
N ARG A 3 -10.23 51.00 35.62
CA ARG A 3 -9.66 49.95 34.76
C ARG A 3 -8.87 48.82 35.47
N LYS A 4 -8.63 48.92 36.77
CA LYS A 4 -7.93 47.89 37.57
C LYS A 4 -8.85 46.83 38.19
N THR A 5 -10.17 47.05 38.24
CA THR A 5 -11.10 46.10 38.90
C THR A 5 -11.76 45.13 37.91
N ILE A 6 -11.89 45.47 36.64
CA ILE A 6 -12.41 44.53 35.62
C ILE A 6 -11.34 43.47 35.23
N VAL A 7 -10.06 43.80 35.40
CA VAL A 7 -8.94 42.84 35.28
C VAL A 7 -9.01 41.74 36.35
N LEU A 8 -9.73 41.95 37.45
CA LEU A 8 -9.87 40.96 38.53
C LEU A 8 -11.03 39.97 38.27
N MET A 9 -12.03 40.34 37.47
CA MET A 9 -13.07 39.41 36.99
C MET A 9 -12.61 38.54 35.81
N MET A 10 -11.46 38.86 35.20
CA MET A 10 -10.77 38.02 34.22
C MET A 10 -9.89 36.92 34.87
N LEU A 11 -9.78 36.85 36.21
CA LEU A 11 -8.76 36.01 36.85
C LEU A 11 -9.27 34.83 37.70
N ILE A 12 -10.59 34.66 37.90
CA ILE A 12 -11.10 33.55 38.75
C ILE A 12 -12.38 32.98 38.15
N PHE A 13 -12.28 32.39 36.96
CA PHE A 13 -12.89 31.10 36.58
C PHE A 13 -12.43 30.79 35.14
N THR A 14 -11.11 30.76 34.94
CA THR A 14 -10.48 29.87 33.98
C THR A 14 -10.89 28.44 34.35
N LEU A 15 -12.06 28.03 33.86
CA LEU A 15 -12.44 26.62 33.78
C LEU A 15 -11.52 26.00 32.72
N VAL A 16 -10.29 25.73 33.11
CA VAL A 16 -9.47 24.69 32.50
C VAL A 16 -10.18 23.39 32.88
N ALA A 17 -11.27 23.09 32.16
CA ALA A 17 -11.65 21.70 31.99
C ALA A 17 -10.41 21.06 31.35
N PRO A 18 -9.84 19.99 31.93
CA PRO A 18 -8.84 19.22 31.21
C PRO A 18 -9.45 18.90 29.83
N PRO A 19 -8.68 18.99 28.72
CA PRO A 19 -9.19 18.50 27.45
C PRO A 19 -9.65 17.09 27.73
N PHE A 20 -10.95 16.84 27.62
CA PHE A 20 -11.47 15.47 27.61
C PHE A 20 -10.55 14.75 26.65
N ALA A 21 -9.84 13.73 27.15
CA ALA A 21 -9.04 12.88 26.30
C ALA A 21 -10.01 12.35 25.24
N SER A 22 -10.01 12.99 24.07
CA SER A 22 -10.69 12.49 22.90
C SER A 22 -9.96 11.20 22.59
N PHE A 23 -10.52 10.09 23.06
CA PHE A 23 -10.04 8.77 22.66
C PHE A 23 -10.16 8.75 21.15
N ALA A 24 -9.01 8.77 20.49
CA ALA A 24 -8.97 9.01 19.06
C ALA A 24 -9.53 7.79 18.33
N ASP A 25 -10.27 8.04 17.25
CA ASP A 25 -10.64 7.02 16.26
C ASP A 25 -9.39 6.54 15.48
N GLU A 26 -8.20 7.09 15.76
CA GLU A 26 -6.91 6.63 15.27
C GLU A 26 -6.56 5.22 15.81
N GLY A 27 -6.05 4.37 14.93
CA GLY A 27 -5.37 3.14 15.32
C GLY A 27 -5.79 1.90 14.52
N MET A 28 -4.79 1.09 14.22
CA MET A 28 -4.93 -0.23 13.59
C MET A 28 -4.62 -1.32 14.61
N TRP A 29 -5.62 -1.60 15.45
CA TRP A 29 -5.52 -2.40 16.66
C TRP A 29 -5.43 -3.90 16.35
N LEU A 30 -4.67 -4.61 17.19
CA LEU A 30 -4.71 -6.08 17.21
C LEU A 30 -6.08 -6.54 17.72
N PRO A 31 -6.77 -7.49 17.05
CA PRO A 31 -8.14 -7.88 17.41
C PRO A 31 -8.33 -8.42 18.84
N ASP A 32 -7.27 -8.92 19.49
CA ASP A 32 -7.32 -9.41 20.87
C ASP A 32 -7.25 -8.28 21.92
N ARG A 33 -6.97 -7.04 21.50
CA ARG A 33 -6.80 -5.88 22.39
C ARG A 33 -8.05 -5.03 22.55
N LEU A 34 -9.21 -5.49 22.10
CA LEU A 34 -10.46 -4.77 22.29
C LEU A 34 -10.76 -4.52 23.79
N ASP A 35 -10.32 -5.42 24.69
CA ASP A 35 -10.41 -5.26 26.14
C ASP A 35 -9.56 -4.10 26.70
N LYS A 36 -8.52 -3.66 25.96
CA LYS A 36 -7.66 -2.53 26.31
C LYS A 36 -8.20 -1.19 25.81
N LEU A 37 -9.24 -1.22 25.00
CA LEU A 37 -9.92 -0.02 24.52
C LEU A 37 -11.01 0.45 25.50
N PRO A 38 -11.43 1.72 25.44
CA PRO A 38 -12.48 2.25 26.30
C PRO A 38 -13.87 1.69 25.91
N LEU A 39 -14.09 0.39 26.17
CA LEU A 39 -15.30 -0.35 25.78
C LEU A 39 -16.60 0.35 26.20
N ALA A 40 -16.62 0.98 27.39
CA ALA A 40 -17.79 1.73 27.85
C ALA A 40 -18.14 2.91 26.93
N GLN A 41 -17.14 3.56 26.33
CA GLN A 41 -17.35 4.64 25.37
C GLN A 41 -17.72 4.10 23.99
N LEU A 42 -17.08 3.02 23.54
CA LEU A 42 -17.45 2.34 22.29
C LEU A 42 -18.92 1.90 22.33
N LYS A 43 -19.37 1.35 23.46
CA LYS A 43 -20.78 0.98 23.68
C LYS A 43 -21.73 2.18 23.59
N LYS A 44 -21.33 3.35 24.13
CA LYS A 44 -22.11 4.59 24.00
C LYS A 44 -22.18 5.09 22.55
N LYS A 45 -21.15 4.83 21.74
CA LYS A 45 -21.14 5.14 20.30
C LYS A 45 -21.95 4.15 19.46
N GLY A 46 -22.32 2.99 20.00
CA GLY A 46 -23.15 2.00 19.31
C GLY A 46 -22.48 0.64 19.09
N PHE A 47 -21.31 0.38 19.67
CA PHE A 47 -20.70 -0.96 19.66
C PHE A 47 -21.45 -1.93 20.59
N GLU A 48 -21.88 -3.07 20.08
CA GLU A 48 -22.76 -4.02 20.81
C GLU A 48 -22.10 -5.39 21.06
N LEU A 49 -21.00 -5.72 20.38
CA LEU A 49 -20.35 -7.03 20.48
C LEU A 49 -19.53 -7.21 21.76
N LYS A 50 -19.33 -8.46 22.15
CA LYS A 50 -18.33 -8.85 23.15
C LYS A 50 -16.95 -9.04 22.50
N PRO A 51 -15.84 -8.87 23.24
CA PRO A 51 -14.50 -9.10 22.70
C PRO A 51 -14.31 -10.47 22.03
N GLU A 52 -14.86 -11.53 22.63
CA GLU A 52 -14.78 -12.89 22.09
C GLU A 52 -15.56 -13.08 20.78
N GLU A 53 -16.53 -12.23 20.48
CA GLU A 53 -17.25 -12.24 19.20
C GLU A 53 -16.41 -11.60 18.09
N VAL A 54 -15.47 -10.71 18.44
CA VAL A 54 -14.53 -10.08 17.51
C VAL A 54 -13.32 -10.99 17.25
N TYR A 55 -12.72 -11.54 18.31
CA TYR A 55 -11.58 -12.45 18.23
C TYR A 55 -11.65 -13.55 19.31
N SER A 56 -11.67 -14.80 18.88
CA SER A 56 -11.54 -15.97 19.77
C SER A 56 -10.81 -17.11 19.07
N THR A 57 -9.91 -17.79 19.76
CA THR A 57 -9.29 -19.05 19.28
C THR A 57 -10.13 -20.28 19.64
N ALA A 58 -11.08 -20.14 20.57
CA ALA A 58 -11.91 -21.23 21.08
C ALA A 58 -13.25 -21.34 20.33
N ASN A 59 -13.85 -20.21 19.96
CA ASN A 59 -15.17 -20.15 19.31
C ASN A 59 -15.09 -19.37 17.99
N PRO A 60 -15.98 -19.64 17.02
CA PRO A 60 -16.09 -18.82 15.81
C PRO A 60 -16.34 -17.33 16.15
N SER A 61 -15.59 -16.44 15.52
CA SER A 61 -15.62 -14.98 15.74
C SER A 61 -15.49 -14.23 14.41
N LEU A 62 -15.60 -12.90 14.41
CA LEU A 62 -15.47 -12.08 13.19
C LEU A 62 -14.17 -12.35 12.43
N LYS A 63 -13.07 -12.62 13.13
CA LYS A 63 -11.78 -12.96 12.50
C LYS A 63 -11.88 -14.12 11.51
N ASP A 64 -12.79 -15.07 11.74
CA ASP A 64 -12.92 -16.29 10.94
C ASP A 64 -13.66 -16.03 9.62
N ALA A 65 -14.35 -14.88 9.51
CA ALA A 65 -15.04 -14.45 8.31
C ALA A 65 -14.19 -13.52 7.44
N VAL A 66 -13.18 -12.84 8.00
CA VAL A 66 -12.32 -11.88 7.29
C VAL A 66 -11.07 -12.60 6.76
N VAL A 67 -10.75 -12.38 5.48
CA VAL A 67 -9.70 -13.12 4.78
C VAL A 67 -8.69 -12.19 4.12
N GLN A 68 -7.42 -12.58 4.16
CA GLN A 68 -6.35 -11.94 3.39
C GLN A 68 -6.33 -12.53 1.99
N ILE A 69 -6.29 -11.68 0.96
CA ILE A 69 -6.17 -12.12 -0.43
C ILE A 69 -4.70 -11.99 -0.87
N SER A 70 -4.13 -13.05 -1.44
CA SER A 70 -2.68 -13.17 -1.68
C SER A 70 -2.07 -12.09 -2.57
N ILE A 71 -2.85 -11.52 -3.47
CA ILE A 71 -2.44 -10.48 -4.42
C ILE A 71 -2.42 -9.07 -3.79
N GLY A 72 -2.78 -8.95 -2.51
CA GLY A 72 -2.99 -7.67 -1.85
C GLY A 72 -4.48 -7.41 -1.64
N GLY A 73 -4.85 -6.92 -0.45
CA GLY A 73 -6.23 -6.65 -0.09
C GLY A 73 -6.84 -7.65 0.88
N THR A 74 -8.10 -7.39 1.20
CA THR A 74 -8.94 -8.09 2.17
C THR A 74 -10.25 -8.50 1.50
N GLY A 75 -10.87 -9.57 1.98
CA GLY A 75 -12.26 -9.91 1.66
C GLY A 75 -12.99 -10.44 2.88
N SER A 76 -14.27 -10.76 2.73
CA SER A 76 -15.03 -11.43 3.79
C SER A 76 -16.03 -12.45 3.26
N PHE A 77 -16.16 -13.56 3.98
CA PHE A 77 -17.21 -14.54 3.72
C PHE A 77 -18.58 -13.94 4.05
N VAL A 78 -19.51 -14.03 3.12
CA VAL A 78 -20.90 -13.51 3.25
C VAL A 78 -21.96 -14.60 3.08
N SER A 79 -21.54 -15.87 3.09
CA SER A 79 -22.39 -17.04 2.94
C SER A 79 -21.82 -18.27 3.66
N PRO A 80 -22.65 -19.30 3.93
CA PRO A 80 -22.18 -20.58 4.46
C PRO A 80 -21.45 -21.46 3.44
N GLU A 81 -21.43 -21.11 2.14
CA GLU A 81 -20.78 -21.90 1.09
C GLU A 81 -19.63 -21.12 0.42
N GLY A 82 -18.94 -20.30 1.21
CA GLY A 82 -17.62 -19.78 0.84
C GLY A 82 -17.64 -18.61 -0.15
N LEU A 83 -18.81 -18.03 -0.45
CA LEU A 83 -18.92 -16.75 -1.18
C LEU A 83 -18.20 -15.65 -0.40
N ILE A 84 -17.29 -14.96 -1.07
CA ILE A 84 -16.46 -13.89 -0.55
C ILE A 84 -16.84 -12.62 -1.31
N VAL A 85 -17.03 -11.52 -0.57
CA VAL A 85 -17.09 -10.18 -1.16
C VAL A 85 -15.76 -9.46 -0.92
N THR A 86 -15.26 -8.78 -1.96
CA THR A 86 -14.05 -7.93 -1.93
C THR A 86 -14.22 -6.79 -2.94
N ASN A 87 -13.20 -5.96 -3.14
CA ASN A 87 -13.20 -4.91 -4.15
C ASN A 87 -13.01 -5.46 -5.58
N HIS A 88 -13.55 -4.74 -6.55
CA HIS A 88 -13.32 -5.00 -7.97
C HIS A 88 -11.83 -4.90 -8.30
N HIS A 89 -11.12 -3.86 -7.84
CA HIS A 89 -9.68 -3.72 -8.13
C HIS A 89 -8.82 -4.85 -7.51
N VAL A 90 -9.28 -5.45 -6.41
CA VAL A 90 -8.64 -6.64 -5.81
C VAL A 90 -8.90 -7.87 -6.69
N ALA A 91 -10.11 -8.05 -7.22
CA ALA A 91 -10.42 -9.15 -8.13
C ALA A 91 -9.95 -8.91 -9.59
N PHE A 92 -9.53 -7.69 -9.94
CA PHE A 92 -9.33 -7.28 -11.33
C PHE A 92 -8.28 -8.12 -12.06
N GLY A 93 -7.20 -8.52 -11.38
CA GLY A 93 -6.21 -9.43 -11.95
C GLY A 93 -6.80 -10.78 -12.39
N ALA A 94 -7.78 -11.31 -11.65
CA ALA A 94 -8.51 -12.52 -12.05
C ALA A 94 -9.40 -12.27 -13.27
N VAL A 95 -10.10 -11.13 -13.31
CA VAL A 95 -10.96 -10.71 -14.43
C VAL A 95 -10.14 -10.58 -15.72
N THR A 96 -9.00 -9.87 -15.65
CA THR A 96 -8.11 -9.67 -16.80
C THR A 96 -7.55 -10.99 -17.31
N ARG A 97 -7.06 -11.87 -16.43
CA ARG A 97 -6.54 -13.20 -16.83
C ARG A 97 -7.61 -14.13 -17.40
N ALA A 98 -8.86 -13.97 -16.98
CA ALA A 98 -9.98 -14.73 -17.52
C ALA A 98 -10.51 -14.17 -18.86
N SER A 99 -10.16 -12.94 -19.21
CA SER A 99 -10.66 -12.27 -20.41
C SER A 99 -9.90 -12.69 -21.67
N THR A 100 -10.59 -12.65 -22.80
CA THR A 100 -10.07 -12.92 -24.16
C THR A 100 -10.70 -11.94 -25.13
N THR A 101 -10.23 -11.90 -26.38
CA THR A 101 -10.84 -11.08 -27.44
C THR A 101 -12.31 -11.43 -27.67
N GLU A 102 -12.71 -12.69 -27.44
CA GLU A 102 -14.10 -13.15 -27.59
C GLU A 102 -14.92 -12.98 -26.31
N LYS A 103 -14.26 -12.91 -25.14
CA LYS A 103 -14.89 -12.80 -23.82
C LYS A 103 -14.26 -11.64 -23.05
N ASP A 104 -14.75 -10.45 -23.31
CA ASP A 104 -14.28 -9.23 -22.66
C ASP A 104 -15.00 -9.00 -21.33
N TYR A 105 -14.52 -9.64 -20.27
CA TYR A 105 -15.07 -9.46 -18.92
C TYR A 105 -14.64 -8.15 -18.27
N ILE A 106 -13.62 -7.48 -18.80
CA ILE A 106 -13.17 -6.18 -18.29
C ILE A 106 -14.26 -5.14 -18.57
N ASN A 107 -14.73 -5.05 -19.81
CA ASN A 107 -15.70 -4.03 -20.21
C ASN A 107 -17.15 -4.47 -20.03
N ASN A 108 -17.45 -5.78 -20.09
CA ASN A 108 -18.82 -6.28 -19.96
C ASN A 108 -19.15 -6.83 -18.57
N GLY A 109 -18.15 -6.98 -17.69
CA GLY A 109 -18.29 -7.69 -16.43
C GLY A 109 -18.39 -9.21 -16.62
N PHE A 110 -18.51 -9.93 -15.51
CA PHE A 110 -18.65 -11.38 -15.48
C PHE A 110 -19.72 -11.79 -14.46
N LEU A 111 -20.53 -12.79 -14.80
CA LEU A 111 -21.47 -13.45 -13.89
C LEU A 111 -21.51 -14.95 -14.21
N ALA A 112 -21.11 -15.78 -13.25
CA ALA A 112 -21.40 -17.21 -13.30
C ALA A 112 -22.91 -17.42 -13.08
N LYS A 113 -23.60 -18.15 -13.96
CA LYS A 113 -25.04 -18.45 -13.77
C LYS A 113 -25.27 -19.63 -12.82
N ALA A 114 -24.24 -20.45 -12.62
CA ALA A 114 -24.21 -21.58 -11.71
C ALA A 114 -22.78 -21.84 -11.22
N ARG A 115 -22.64 -22.61 -10.13
CA ARG A 115 -21.32 -22.94 -9.53
C ARG A 115 -20.32 -23.55 -10.52
N GLY A 116 -20.81 -24.32 -11.49
CA GLY A 116 -19.97 -24.94 -12.53
C GLY A 116 -19.40 -23.96 -13.55
N GLU A 117 -19.93 -22.73 -13.60
CA GLU A 117 -19.48 -21.65 -14.49
C GLU A 117 -18.51 -20.68 -13.81
N GLU A 118 -18.27 -20.83 -12.50
CA GLU A 118 -17.30 -20.00 -11.78
C GLU A 118 -15.88 -20.25 -12.31
N ILE A 119 -15.14 -19.17 -12.60
CA ILE A 119 -13.85 -19.24 -13.28
C ILE A 119 -12.72 -19.25 -12.25
N PRO A 120 -11.71 -20.15 -12.34
CA PRO A 120 -10.55 -20.11 -11.45
C PRO A 120 -9.84 -18.76 -11.48
N ALA A 121 -9.72 -18.12 -10.31
CA ALA A 121 -8.96 -16.90 -10.13
C ALA A 121 -7.46 -17.24 -10.08
N GLN A 122 -6.84 -17.40 -11.24
CA GLN A 122 -5.44 -17.79 -11.35
C GLN A 122 -4.51 -16.88 -10.52
N GLY A 123 -3.64 -17.45 -9.68
CA GLY A 123 -2.72 -16.70 -8.81
C GLY A 123 -3.34 -16.19 -7.50
N TYR A 124 -4.62 -16.46 -7.25
CA TYR A 124 -5.28 -16.09 -5.99
C TYR A 124 -5.28 -17.26 -5.01
N THR A 125 -4.90 -16.95 -3.78
CA THR A 125 -5.20 -17.76 -2.60
C THR A 125 -5.79 -16.84 -1.53
N ILE A 126 -6.48 -17.41 -0.55
CA ILE A 126 -6.90 -16.67 0.65
C ILE A 126 -6.25 -17.26 1.89
N SER A 127 -5.93 -16.41 2.85
CA SER A 127 -5.45 -16.81 4.18
C SER A 127 -6.44 -16.35 5.26
N ILE A 128 -6.88 -17.30 6.09
CA ILE A 128 -7.78 -17.07 7.24
C ILE A 128 -6.94 -17.12 8.52
N THR A 129 -6.90 -16.03 9.29
CA THR A 129 -6.13 -15.96 10.54
C THR A 129 -6.71 -16.92 11.58
N GLN A 130 -5.95 -17.96 11.94
CA GLN A 130 -6.36 -18.90 12.99
C GLN A 130 -6.04 -18.34 14.38
N GLU A 131 -4.81 -17.86 14.56
CA GLU A 131 -4.30 -17.32 15.82
C GLU A 131 -3.05 -16.46 15.55
N TYR A 132 -2.66 -15.67 16.55
CA TYR A 132 -1.31 -15.11 16.65
C TYR A 132 -0.83 -15.08 18.09
N LYS A 133 0.49 -14.99 18.26
CA LYS A 133 1.17 -14.95 19.56
C LYS A 133 2.32 -13.96 19.52
N ASP A 134 2.46 -13.14 20.57
CA ASP A 134 3.67 -12.34 20.77
C ASP A 134 4.85 -13.27 21.10
N VAL A 135 5.87 -13.25 20.25
CA VAL A 135 7.10 -14.04 20.37
C VAL A 135 8.33 -13.14 20.46
N THR A 136 8.15 -11.87 20.81
CA THR A 136 9.21 -10.85 20.86
C THR A 136 10.39 -11.29 21.72
N SER A 137 10.13 -11.74 22.96
CA SER A 137 11.18 -12.20 23.87
C SER A 137 11.91 -13.45 23.36
N GLU A 138 11.18 -14.35 22.69
CA GLU A 138 11.75 -15.58 22.14
C GLU A 138 12.67 -15.30 20.95
N VAL A 139 12.25 -14.40 20.04
CA VAL A 139 13.08 -13.93 18.93
C VAL A 139 14.32 -13.20 19.44
N LEU A 140 14.14 -12.26 20.37
CA LEU A 140 15.25 -11.43 20.88
C LEU A 140 16.21 -12.21 21.80
N SER A 141 15.85 -13.40 22.28
CA SER A 141 16.76 -14.28 23.04
C SER A 141 17.97 -14.74 22.22
N ALA A 142 17.88 -14.72 20.88
CA ALA A 142 18.98 -15.04 19.98
C ALA A 142 19.99 -13.89 19.83
N VAL A 143 19.67 -12.69 20.32
CA VAL A 143 20.51 -11.49 20.17
C VAL A 143 21.40 -11.32 21.39
N LYS A 144 22.71 -11.16 21.15
CA LYS A 144 23.69 -10.82 22.20
C LYS A 144 24.27 -9.41 21.98
N PRO A 145 24.62 -8.66 23.03
CA PRO A 145 25.10 -7.29 22.92
C PRO A 145 26.32 -7.09 22.00
N GLU A 146 27.20 -8.09 21.95
CA GLU A 146 28.47 -8.09 21.21
C GLU A 146 28.35 -8.45 19.72
N MET A 147 27.16 -8.85 19.25
CA MET A 147 26.96 -9.23 17.85
C MET A 147 27.17 -8.05 16.90
N SER A 148 27.79 -8.31 15.75
CA SER A 148 27.75 -7.39 14.62
C SER A 148 26.31 -7.20 14.12
N ASN A 149 26.04 -6.12 13.38
CA ASN A 149 24.70 -5.88 12.83
C ASN A 149 24.25 -7.03 11.90
N ASP A 150 25.18 -7.61 11.15
CA ASP A 150 24.92 -8.73 10.24
C ASP A 150 24.65 -10.03 11.02
N ASP A 151 25.46 -10.32 12.06
CA ASP A 151 25.23 -11.48 12.93
C ASP A 151 23.89 -11.39 13.67
N ARG A 152 23.56 -10.20 14.18
CA ARG A 152 22.27 -9.94 14.82
C ARG A 152 21.11 -10.20 13.85
N THR A 153 21.21 -9.71 12.62
CA THR A 153 20.18 -9.91 11.59
C THR A 153 20.02 -11.39 11.24
N ARG A 154 21.13 -12.11 11.07
CA ARG A 154 21.13 -13.57 10.84
C ARG A 154 20.52 -14.34 12.01
N ALA A 155 20.89 -13.99 13.25
CA ALA A 155 20.39 -14.65 14.46
C ALA A 155 18.86 -14.47 14.62
N ILE A 156 18.36 -13.24 14.42
CA ILE A 156 16.92 -12.94 14.43
C ILE A 156 16.21 -13.76 13.35
N THR A 157 16.72 -13.72 12.11
CA THR A 157 16.11 -14.43 10.97
C THR A 157 16.05 -15.93 11.21
N ALA A 158 17.15 -16.54 11.69
CA ALA A 158 17.21 -17.95 12.02
C ALA A 158 16.21 -18.31 13.12
N LYS A 159 16.09 -17.48 14.17
CA LYS A 159 15.15 -17.72 15.27
C LYS A 159 13.69 -17.59 14.82
N GLN A 160 13.37 -16.63 13.96
CA GLN A 160 12.04 -16.51 13.35
C GLN A 160 11.66 -17.76 12.55
N GLN A 161 12.58 -18.28 11.73
CA GLN A 161 12.38 -19.50 10.95
C GLN A 161 12.20 -20.74 11.86
N GLU A 162 13.00 -20.85 12.92
CA GLU A 162 12.88 -21.90 13.93
C GLU A 162 11.50 -21.90 14.59
N ILE A 163 11.04 -20.74 15.08
CA ILE A 163 9.73 -20.58 15.73
C ILE A 163 8.60 -20.95 14.76
N ALA A 164 8.65 -20.43 13.53
CA ALA A 164 7.63 -20.72 12.52
C ALA A 164 7.59 -22.22 12.18
N LYS A 165 8.75 -22.86 11.98
CA LYS A 165 8.87 -24.29 11.68
C LYS A 165 8.34 -25.15 12.83
N THR A 166 8.68 -24.80 14.07
CA THR A 166 8.20 -25.50 15.27
C THR A 166 6.69 -25.39 15.41
N ALA A 167 6.11 -24.20 15.19
CA ALA A 167 4.67 -23.99 15.23
C ALA A 167 3.90 -24.78 14.16
N LEU A 168 4.54 -25.09 13.03
CA LEU A 168 3.97 -25.91 11.96
C LEU A 168 4.08 -27.43 12.23
N ALA A 169 4.96 -27.86 13.14
CA ALA A 169 5.17 -29.26 13.43
C ALA A 169 3.86 -29.92 13.91
N GLY A 170 3.50 -31.06 13.31
CA GLY A 170 2.25 -31.78 13.62
C GLY A 170 0.98 -31.17 13.03
N ARG A 171 1.05 -30.05 12.29
CA ARG A 171 -0.08 -29.47 11.55
C ARG A 171 -0.05 -29.88 10.09
N ASP A 172 -1.19 -29.74 9.41
CA ASP A 172 -1.31 -29.98 7.97
C ASP A 172 -0.51 -28.93 7.18
N LYS A 173 0.64 -29.33 6.63
CA LYS A 173 1.56 -28.42 5.90
C LYS A 173 1.01 -27.95 4.57
N GLU A 174 0.00 -28.62 4.02
CA GLU A 174 -0.62 -28.26 2.74
C GLU A 174 -1.67 -27.14 2.90
N GLY A 175 -2.24 -27.00 4.10
CA GLY A 175 -3.26 -25.99 4.40
C GLY A 175 -2.84 -24.95 5.44
N ILE A 176 -1.94 -25.27 6.36
CA ILE A 176 -1.53 -24.37 7.45
C ILE A 176 -0.20 -23.69 7.11
N ARG A 177 -0.18 -22.37 7.27
CA ARG A 177 1.02 -21.55 7.12
C ARG A 177 1.30 -20.83 8.43
N THR A 178 2.53 -20.92 8.92
CA THR A 178 3.02 -20.18 10.09
C THR A 178 4.10 -19.20 9.67
N GLN A 179 4.08 -17.99 10.23
CA GLN A 179 5.11 -16.98 9.96
C GLN A 179 5.32 -16.07 11.16
N VAL A 180 6.56 -15.70 11.44
CA VAL A 180 6.88 -14.65 12.40
C VAL A 180 6.98 -13.31 11.67
N VAL A 181 6.08 -12.38 11.99
CA VAL A 181 6.00 -11.06 11.38
C VAL A 181 6.58 -10.01 12.32
N LEU A 182 7.45 -9.16 11.80
CA LEU A 182 8.01 -8.01 12.50
C LEU A 182 7.01 -6.85 12.51
N ALA A 183 6.89 -6.16 13.64
CA ALA A 183 6.06 -4.96 13.79
C ALA A 183 6.88 -3.78 14.33
N THR A 184 6.47 -2.57 13.94
CA THR A 184 7.02 -1.29 14.44
C THR A 184 8.55 -1.24 14.39
N GLY A 185 9.12 -1.56 13.23
CA GLY A 185 10.58 -1.49 13.01
C GLY A 185 11.41 -2.49 13.80
N GLY A 186 10.83 -3.57 14.33
CA GLY A 186 11.53 -4.59 15.12
C GLY A 186 11.32 -4.46 16.62
N TYR A 187 10.40 -3.58 17.04
CA TYR A 187 10.02 -3.45 18.44
C TYR A 187 9.22 -4.67 18.92
N GLN A 188 8.42 -5.29 18.05
CA GLN A 188 7.68 -6.51 18.34
C GLN A 188 7.77 -7.55 17.22
N TYR A 189 7.57 -8.81 17.60
CA TYR A 189 7.48 -9.95 16.69
C TYR A 189 6.28 -10.81 17.06
N PHE A 190 5.45 -11.12 16.07
CA PHE A 190 4.25 -11.93 16.25
C PHE A 190 4.32 -13.18 15.37
N LEU A 191 4.15 -14.35 15.96
CA LEU A 191 3.90 -15.58 15.23
C LEU A 191 2.43 -15.62 14.83
N TYR A 192 2.14 -15.68 13.54
CA TYR A 192 0.79 -15.90 12.99
C TYR A 192 0.65 -17.30 12.45
N THR A 193 -0.53 -17.88 12.62
CA THR A 193 -0.96 -19.12 11.96
C THR A 193 -2.17 -18.82 11.06
N TYR A 194 -2.10 -19.25 9.80
CA TYR A 194 -3.16 -19.12 8.82
C TYR A 194 -3.61 -20.47 8.30
N LEU A 195 -4.91 -20.58 7.99
CA LEU A 195 -5.43 -21.58 7.05
C LEU A 195 -5.43 -20.95 5.67
N THR A 196 -4.73 -21.55 4.71
CA THR A 196 -4.63 -21.07 3.33
C THR A 196 -5.49 -21.91 2.41
N VAL A 197 -6.45 -21.30 1.71
CA VAL A 197 -7.27 -21.97 0.68
C VAL A 197 -6.75 -21.56 -0.69
N ARG A 198 -6.52 -22.56 -1.56
CA ARG A 198 -5.78 -22.41 -2.83
C ARG A 198 -6.66 -22.39 -4.07
N ASP A 199 -7.87 -22.93 -4.01
CA ASP A 199 -8.85 -22.87 -5.10
C ASP A 199 -9.84 -21.73 -4.83
N ILE A 200 -9.58 -20.59 -5.48
CA ILE A 200 -10.44 -19.41 -5.45
C ILE A 200 -11.01 -19.20 -6.84
N ARG A 201 -12.31 -18.92 -6.93
CA ARG A 201 -12.99 -18.73 -8.21
C ARG A 201 -13.71 -17.39 -8.25
N LEU A 202 -13.71 -16.78 -9.42
CA LEU A 202 -14.50 -15.59 -9.74
C LEU A 202 -15.96 -16.01 -9.92
N VAL A 203 -16.86 -15.32 -9.20
CA VAL A 203 -18.31 -15.56 -9.24
C VAL A 203 -19.02 -14.43 -9.98
N TYR A 204 -18.67 -13.19 -9.63
CA TYR A 204 -19.21 -11.99 -10.25
C TYR A 204 -18.21 -10.84 -10.18
N ALA A 205 -18.11 -10.07 -11.26
CA ALA A 205 -17.46 -8.76 -11.28
C ALA A 205 -18.30 -7.81 -12.14
N PRO A 206 -18.63 -6.61 -11.67
CA PRO A 206 -19.25 -5.61 -12.53
C PRO A 206 -18.27 -5.17 -13.63
N PRO A 207 -18.76 -4.57 -14.74
CA PRO A 207 -17.92 -3.86 -15.70
C PRO A 207 -16.94 -2.89 -15.05
N LYS A 208 -15.76 -2.71 -15.64
CA LYS A 208 -14.76 -1.71 -15.22
C LYS A 208 -15.38 -0.30 -15.08
N SER A 209 -16.30 0.07 -15.95
CA SER A 209 -17.03 1.33 -15.90
C SER A 209 -17.96 1.51 -14.68
N ILE A 210 -18.14 0.47 -13.87
CA ILE A 210 -18.78 0.53 -12.55
C ILE A 210 -17.72 0.31 -11.45
N GLY A 211 -16.93 -0.76 -11.58
CA GLY A 211 -15.96 -1.21 -10.59
C GLY A 211 -14.71 -0.33 -10.48
N TYR A 212 -14.51 0.58 -11.43
CA TYR A 212 -13.43 1.55 -11.47
C TYR A 212 -13.90 2.90 -12.06
N PHE A 213 -15.17 3.24 -11.85
CA PHE A 213 -15.77 4.47 -12.37
C PHE A 213 -15.02 5.73 -11.90
N GLY A 214 -14.71 6.61 -12.85
CA GLY A 214 -13.93 7.82 -12.65
C GLY A 214 -12.41 7.63 -12.61
N GLY A 215 -11.94 6.37 -12.62
CA GLY A 215 -10.56 6.00 -12.79
C GLY A 215 -9.57 6.72 -11.86
N ASP A 216 -8.39 6.99 -12.40
CA ASP A 216 -7.32 7.78 -11.76
C ASP A 216 -7.75 9.22 -11.38
N PRO A 217 -8.51 9.95 -12.22
CA PRO A 217 -9.01 11.28 -11.85
C PRO A 217 -9.72 11.29 -10.50
N ASP A 218 -10.61 10.32 -10.25
CA ASP A 218 -11.32 10.19 -8.99
C ASP A 218 -10.51 9.39 -7.93
N ASN A 219 -9.33 8.84 -8.25
CA ASN A 219 -8.57 8.03 -7.31
C ASN A 219 -8.02 8.86 -6.15
N PHE A 220 -8.17 8.38 -4.92
CA PHE A 220 -7.99 9.16 -3.69
C PHE A 220 -8.92 10.37 -3.54
N GLU A 221 -9.92 10.58 -4.41
CA GLU A 221 -10.77 11.79 -4.32
C GLU A 221 -12.10 11.52 -3.64
N TRP A 222 -12.64 12.58 -3.04
CA TRP A 222 -14.03 12.68 -2.66
C TRP A 222 -14.60 14.00 -3.21
N PRO A 223 -15.80 14.02 -3.84
CA PRO A 223 -16.83 12.97 -3.92
C PRO A 223 -16.52 11.80 -4.86
N ARG A 224 -16.76 10.56 -4.39
CA ARG A 224 -16.47 9.31 -5.10
C ARG A 224 -17.75 8.54 -5.44
N HIS A 225 -17.82 7.96 -6.64
CA HIS A 225 -19.02 7.31 -7.19
C HIS A 225 -18.72 5.90 -7.76
N CYS A 226 -17.68 5.24 -7.24
CA CYS A 226 -17.22 3.96 -7.73
C CYS A 226 -17.95 2.79 -7.06
N GLY A 227 -18.46 1.85 -7.87
CA GLY A 227 -19.04 0.59 -7.40
C GLY A 227 -17.99 -0.49 -7.24
N ASP A 228 -16.98 -0.24 -6.40
CA ASP A 228 -15.77 -1.07 -6.30
C ASP A 228 -16.02 -2.37 -5.51
N PHE A 229 -16.60 -3.37 -6.16
CA PHE A 229 -16.84 -4.69 -5.56
C PHE A 229 -16.76 -5.84 -6.56
N ALA A 230 -16.46 -7.03 -6.06
CA ALA A 230 -16.56 -8.30 -6.78
C ALA A 230 -16.89 -9.43 -5.80
N PHE A 231 -17.42 -10.53 -6.35
CA PHE A 231 -17.64 -11.77 -5.62
C PHE A 231 -16.68 -12.86 -6.10
N LEU A 232 -16.01 -13.48 -5.13
CA LEU A 232 -15.20 -14.67 -5.29
C LEU A 232 -15.83 -15.83 -4.50
N ARG A 233 -15.36 -17.06 -4.71
CA ARG A 233 -15.73 -18.21 -3.88
C ARG A 233 -14.52 -19.07 -3.58
N ALA A 234 -14.40 -19.50 -2.33
CA ALA A 234 -13.39 -20.45 -1.90
C ALA A 234 -13.87 -21.89 -2.05
N TYR A 235 -12.97 -22.76 -2.52
CA TYR A 235 -13.20 -24.18 -2.72
C TYR A 235 -12.13 -25.02 -2.03
N VAL A 236 -12.50 -26.22 -1.61
CA VAL A 236 -11.63 -27.21 -0.97
C VAL A 236 -11.88 -28.59 -1.58
N GLY A 237 -10.97 -29.54 -1.32
CA GLY A 237 -11.20 -30.93 -1.68
C GLY A 237 -12.46 -31.47 -1.02
N ALA A 238 -13.00 -32.57 -1.55
CA ALA A 238 -14.19 -33.23 -0.99
C ALA A 238 -13.98 -33.70 0.48
N ASP A 239 -12.73 -33.87 0.90
CA ASP A 239 -12.31 -34.15 2.28
C ASP A 239 -12.32 -32.91 3.21
N GLY A 240 -12.67 -31.74 2.67
CA GLY A 240 -12.71 -30.46 3.37
C GLY A 240 -11.36 -29.75 3.49
N LYS A 241 -10.28 -30.28 2.91
CA LYS A 241 -8.93 -29.72 3.02
C LYS A 241 -8.56 -28.80 1.86
N PRO A 242 -7.68 -27.80 2.07
CA PRO A 242 -7.18 -26.96 0.99
C PRO A 242 -6.54 -27.75 -0.15
N ALA A 243 -7.14 -27.65 -1.33
CA ALA A 243 -6.65 -28.25 -2.56
C ALA A 243 -6.38 -27.17 -3.61
N ASN A 244 -5.52 -27.49 -4.57
CA ASN A 244 -5.45 -26.72 -5.82
C ASN A 244 -6.76 -26.92 -6.61
N PHE A 245 -6.96 -26.10 -7.64
CA PHE A 245 -8.15 -26.20 -8.49
C PHE A 245 -8.40 -27.63 -8.99
N SER A 246 -9.63 -28.09 -8.77
CA SER A 246 -10.20 -29.30 -9.39
C SER A 246 -11.69 -29.08 -9.61
N LYS A 247 -12.24 -29.66 -10.67
CA LYS A 247 -13.69 -29.64 -10.92
C LYS A 247 -14.49 -30.36 -9.82
N ASP A 248 -13.85 -31.29 -9.13
CA ASP A 248 -14.47 -32.08 -8.04
C ASP A 248 -14.41 -31.40 -6.68
N ASN A 249 -13.70 -30.26 -6.58
CA ASN A 249 -13.67 -29.49 -5.33
C ASN A 249 -15.06 -28.96 -5.00
N VAL A 250 -15.34 -28.86 -3.71
CA VAL A 250 -16.61 -28.40 -3.16
C VAL A 250 -16.46 -27.02 -2.51
N PRO A 251 -17.53 -26.22 -2.44
CA PRO A 251 -17.47 -24.92 -1.78
C PRO A 251 -16.99 -25.03 -0.33
N PHE A 252 -16.07 -24.16 0.06
CA PHE A 252 -15.55 -24.08 1.42
C PHE A 252 -16.65 -23.66 2.39
N LYS A 253 -16.74 -24.34 3.54
CA LYS A 253 -17.68 -24.00 4.61
C LYS A 253 -16.94 -23.21 5.69
N PRO A 254 -17.06 -21.88 5.73
CA PRO A 254 -16.35 -21.07 6.72
C PRO A 254 -16.92 -21.28 8.12
N LYS A 255 -16.07 -21.16 9.15
CA LYS A 255 -16.52 -21.21 10.56
C LYS A 255 -17.49 -20.08 10.91
N LYS A 256 -17.34 -18.94 10.23
CA LYS A 256 -18.18 -17.75 10.36
C LYS A 256 -18.30 -17.08 9.00
N PHE A 257 -19.48 -16.55 8.70
CA PHE A 257 -19.70 -15.61 7.61
C PHE A 257 -20.46 -14.39 8.15
N LEU A 258 -20.35 -13.26 7.47
CA LEU A 258 -20.93 -11.99 7.90
C LEU A 258 -22.34 -11.84 7.34
N THR A 259 -23.24 -11.35 8.20
CA THR A 259 -24.56 -10.88 7.79
C THR A 259 -24.43 -9.53 7.09
N ILE A 260 -25.10 -9.36 5.95
CA ILE A 260 -25.19 -8.08 5.24
C ILE A 260 -26.36 -7.27 5.81
N ASN A 261 -26.16 -5.98 6.08
CA ASN A 261 -27.20 -5.07 6.54
C ASN A 261 -27.42 -3.93 5.54
N ALA A 262 -28.51 -4.03 4.79
CA ALA A 262 -28.96 -3.03 3.83
C ALA A 262 -29.98 -2.04 4.44
N GLY A 263 -30.01 -1.92 5.76
CA GLY A 263 -30.94 -1.08 6.51
C GLY A 263 -30.64 0.42 6.49
N GLY A 264 -29.51 0.82 5.88
CA GLY A 264 -29.05 2.19 5.78
C GLY A 264 -28.10 2.61 6.88
N ILE A 265 -27.47 3.76 6.67
CA ILE A 265 -26.49 4.40 7.55
C ILE A 265 -26.84 5.87 7.74
N LYS A 266 -26.40 6.46 8.85
CA LYS A 266 -26.55 7.89 9.17
C LYS A 266 -25.23 8.46 9.63
N GLU A 267 -25.06 9.77 9.48
CA GLU A 267 -23.92 10.47 10.05
C GLU A 267 -23.87 10.26 11.57
N GLY A 268 -22.68 9.94 12.08
CA GLY A 268 -22.43 9.61 13.48
C GLY A 268 -22.66 8.14 13.85
N ASP A 269 -23.17 7.29 12.95
CA ASP A 269 -23.30 5.86 13.23
C ASP A 269 -21.93 5.23 13.47
N PHE A 270 -21.82 4.38 14.49
CA PHE A 270 -20.61 3.60 14.73
C PHE A 270 -20.32 2.64 13.58
N ALA A 271 -19.05 2.60 13.20
CA ALA A 271 -18.54 1.65 12.22
C ALA A 271 -17.16 1.14 12.64
N MET A 272 -16.85 -0.08 12.21
CA MET A 272 -15.53 -0.68 12.34
C MET A 272 -15.13 -1.35 11.03
N VAL A 273 -13.82 -1.34 10.77
CA VAL A 273 -13.21 -2.03 9.63
C VAL A 273 -12.23 -3.06 10.17
N MET A 274 -12.30 -4.28 9.65
CA MET A 274 -11.35 -5.34 9.97
C MET A 274 -10.71 -5.85 8.68
N GLY A 275 -9.38 -5.93 8.65
CA GLY A 275 -8.64 -6.34 7.46
C GLY A 275 -7.14 -6.38 7.64
N TYR A 276 -6.42 -6.37 6.51
CA TYR A 276 -4.98 -6.59 6.46
C TYR A 276 -4.24 -5.34 5.95
N PRO A 277 -4.14 -4.26 6.74
CA PRO A 277 -3.40 -3.06 6.36
C PRO A 277 -1.93 -3.39 6.09
N GLY A 278 -1.38 -2.86 5.00
CA GLY A 278 -0.09 -3.17 4.43
C GLY A 278 1.07 -2.63 5.27
N SER A 279 1.25 -1.32 5.34
CA SER A 279 2.37 -0.72 6.08
C SER A 279 2.05 0.68 6.59
N THR A 280 2.48 0.98 7.82
CA THR A 280 2.48 2.34 8.38
C THR A 280 3.82 2.61 9.07
N TYR A 281 4.03 3.88 9.42
CA TYR A 281 5.28 4.41 9.94
C TYR A 281 5.05 5.41 11.10
N ARG A 282 4.04 5.14 11.94
CA ARG A 282 3.51 6.03 13.01
C ARG A 282 4.54 6.42 14.08
N TYR A 283 5.53 5.56 14.26
CA TYR A 283 6.55 5.71 15.31
C TYR A 283 7.93 6.05 14.75
N ARG A 284 8.01 6.59 13.53
CA ARG A 284 9.29 7.02 12.95
C ARG A 284 9.85 8.27 13.62
N GLU A 285 11.17 8.25 13.75
CA GLU A 285 12.03 9.36 14.13
C GLU A 285 11.88 10.57 13.19
N SER A 286 12.10 11.79 13.69
CA SER A 286 11.94 13.01 12.88
C SER A 286 12.85 13.03 11.65
N TYR A 287 14.07 12.50 11.76
CA TYR A 287 15.04 12.43 10.68
C TYR A 287 14.60 11.51 9.53
N SER A 288 13.86 10.42 9.82
CA SER A 288 13.28 9.55 8.80
C SER A 288 12.18 10.26 8.04
N ILE A 289 11.30 10.94 8.78
CA ILE A 289 10.18 11.68 8.22
C ILE A 289 10.71 12.83 7.35
N GLU A 290 11.72 13.55 7.83
CA GLU A 290 12.36 14.64 7.09
C GLU A 290 13.05 14.14 5.81
N TYR A 291 13.80 13.05 5.88
CA TYR A 291 14.43 12.45 4.69
C TYR A 291 13.37 12.03 3.65
N ASN A 292 12.28 11.41 4.09
CA ASN A 292 11.18 11.03 3.19
C ASN A 292 10.51 12.27 2.57
N GLN A 293 10.17 13.26 3.39
CA GLN A 293 9.47 14.48 2.97
C GLN A 293 10.30 15.35 2.01
N ASN A 294 11.61 15.47 2.26
CA ASN A 294 12.44 16.47 1.59
C ASN A 294 13.40 15.88 0.55
N VAL A 295 13.68 14.57 0.59
CA VAL A 295 14.66 13.92 -0.30
C VAL A 295 14.02 12.77 -1.08
N GLN A 296 13.60 11.69 -0.40
CA GLN A 296 13.21 10.45 -1.07
C GLN A 296 11.96 10.61 -1.93
N LEU A 297 10.83 11.06 -1.36
CA LEU A 297 9.58 11.21 -2.10
C LEU A 297 9.68 12.29 -3.19
N PRO A 298 10.25 13.49 -2.93
CA PRO A 298 10.48 14.47 -4.00
C PRO A 298 11.32 13.95 -5.17
N THR A 299 12.32 13.11 -4.90
CA THR A 299 13.15 12.50 -5.96
C THR A 299 12.31 11.52 -6.81
N GLN A 300 11.48 10.69 -6.17
CA GLN A 300 10.58 9.77 -6.88
C GLN A 300 9.51 10.53 -7.68
N ILE A 301 8.92 11.59 -7.12
CA ILE A 301 7.97 12.47 -7.81
C ILE A 301 8.60 13.07 -9.07
N ALA A 302 9.83 13.57 -8.99
CA ALA A 302 10.53 14.13 -10.14
C ALA A 302 10.76 13.09 -11.25
N LEU A 303 11.12 11.86 -10.88
CA LEU A 303 11.30 10.75 -11.82
C LEU A 303 9.98 10.36 -12.49
N LEU A 304 8.91 10.17 -11.72
CA LEU A 304 7.59 9.80 -12.25
C LEU A 304 7.05 10.86 -13.22
N ARG A 305 7.15 12.16 -12.85
CA ARG A 305 6.74 13.27 -13.74
C ARG A 305 7.51 13.23 -15.06
N GLN A 306 8.81 13.00 -15.00
CA GLN A 306 9.64 12.92 -16.21
C GLN A 306 9.21 11.74 -17.10
N GLN A 307 8.99 10.55 -16.52
CA GLN A 307 8.56 9.38 -17.27
C GLN A 307 7.21 9.64 -17.95
N ILE A 308 6.24 10.18 -17.21
CA ILE A 308 4.92 10.57 -17.74
C ILE A 308 5.06 11.57 -18.88
N GLU A 309 5.85 12.64 -18.69
CA GLU A 309 6.06 13.67 -19.72
C GLU A 309 6.70 13.08 -20.99
N THR A 310 7.71 12.23 -20.83
CA THR A 310 8.44 11.58 -21.93
C THR A 310 7.49 10.72 -22.75
N LEU A 311 6.77 9.81 -22.09
CA LEU A 311 5.84 8.90 -22.75
C LEU A 311 4.68 9.65 -23.42
N THR A 312 4.18 10.71 -22.76
CA THR A 312 3.12 11.57 -23.32
C THR A 312 3.58 12.24 -24.61
N LYS A 313 4.75 12.88 -24.61
CA LYS A 313 5.33 13.53 -25.80
C LYS A 313 5.62 12.56 -26.94
N LEU A 314 5.98 11.32 -26.64
CA LEU A 314 6.16 10.29 -27.66
C LEU A 314 4.80 9.87 -28.23
N GLY A 315 3.78 9.69 -27.38
CA GLY A 315 2.42 9.42 -27.83
C GLY A 315 1.80 10.56 -28.66
N GLU A 316 2.18 11.81 -28.43
CA GLU A 316 1.74 12.94 -29.26
C GLU A 316 2.26 12.88 -30.71
N LYS A 317 3.40 12.21 -30.93
CA LYS A 317 4.02 12.07 -32.25
C LYS A 317 3.45 10.89 -33.05
N ASP A 318 2.95 9.87 -32.37
CA ASP A 318 2.45 8.64 -33.00
C ASP A 318 1.22 8.10 -32.25
N PRO A 319 0.04 8.04 -32.92
CA PRO A 319 -1.17 7.44 -32.36
C PRO A 319 -0.98 6.01 -31.83
N ALA A 320 -0.14 5.19 -32.47
CA ALA A 320 0.13 3.83 -32.00
C ALA A 320 0.89 3.83 -30.67
N LEU A 321 1.89 4.71 -30.53
CA LEU A 321 2.60 4.93 -29.26
C LEU A 321 1.68 5.48 -28.18
N LYS A 322 0.76 6.39 -28.53
CA LYS A 322 -0.24 6.94 -27.59
C LYS A 322 -1.07 5.83 -26.96
N ILE A 323 -1.56 4.90 -27.78
CA ILE A 323 -2.33 3.75 -27.31
C ILE A 323 -1.46 2.83 -26.46
N ARG A 324 -0.25 2.50 -26.94
CA ARG A 324 0.66 1.58 -26.24
C ARG A 324 1.10 2.09 -24.87
N PHE A 325 1.34 3.40 -24.73
CA PHE A 325 1.80 4.00 -23.46
C PHE A 325 0.68 4.40 -22.50
N ALA A 326 -0.59 4.39 -22.92
CA ALA A 326 -1.69 4.87 -22.11
C ALA A 326 -1.76 4.17 -20.73
N GLU A 327 -1.64 2.85 -20.71
CA GLU A 327 -1.67 2.05 -19.47
C GLU A 327 -0.46 2.36 -18.56
N GLN A 328 0.73 2.50 -19.14
CA GLN A 328 1.94 2.82 -18.39
C GLN A 328 1.86 4.23 -17.79
N ILE A 329 1.46 5.23 -18.58
CA ILE A 329 1.26 6.61 -18.11
C ILE A 329 0.26 6.65 -16.96
N PHE A 330 -0.83 5.89 -17.08
CA PHE A 330 -1.84 5.74 -16.05
C PHE A 330 -1.25 5.20 -14.74
N GLY A 331 -0.57 4.05 -14.77
CA GLY A 331 0.04 3.46 -13.56
C GLY A 331 1.07 4.38 -12.89
N LEU A 332 1.86 5.12 -13.69
CA LEU A 332 2.78 6.13 -13.20
C LEU A 332 2.05 7.33 -12.58
N SER A 333 0.96 7.79 -13.18
CA SER A 333 0.18 8.94 -12.70
C SER A 333 -0.50 8.66 -11.36
N ASN A 334 -1.02 7.45 -11.17
CA ASN A 334 -1.54 7.03 -9.88
C ASN A 334 -0.48 7.07 -8.77
N SER A 335 0.70 6.51 -9.04
CA SER A 335 1.84 6.54 -8.10
C SER A 335 2.27 7.98 -7.78
N LEU A 336 2.33 8.83 -8.81
CA LEU A 336 2.66 10.24 -8.68
C LEU A 336 1.68 10.96 -7.74
N LYS A 337 0.37 10.78 -7.96
CA LYS A 337 -0.68 11.39 -7.14
C LYS A 337 -0.56 10.98 -5.66
N SER A 338 -0.31 9.70 -5.39
CA SER A 338 -0.09 9.20 -4.04
C SER A 338 1.13 9.83 -3.37
N PHE A 339 2.28 9.89 -4.06
CA PHE A 339 3.50 10.45 -3.49
C PHE A 339 3.39 11.97 -3.26
N GLU A 340 2.79 12.70 -4.20
CA GLU A 340 2.52 14.14 -4.05
C GLU A 340 1.60 14.41 -2.86
N GLY A 341 0.51 13.65 -2.74
CA GLY A 341 -0.42 13.75 -1.61
C GLY A 341 0.25 13.41 -0.28
N ASN A 342 1.12 12.39 -0.24
CA ASN A 342 1.90 12.07 0.96
C ASN A 342 2.80 13.23 1.39
N VAL A 343 3.60 13.80 0.48
CA VAL A 343 4.46 14.96 0.79
C VAL A 343 3.63 16.16 1.24
N ALA A 344 2.51 16.44 0.57
CA ALA A 344 1.60 17.52 0.94
C ALA A 344 1.01 17.30 2.35
N GLY A 345 0.57 16.08 2.66
CA GLY A 345 0.05 15.69 3.97
C GLY A 345 1.06 15.85 5.09
N LEU A 346 2.29 15.34 4.90
CA LEU A 346 3.38 15.49 5.87
C LEU A 346 3.66 16.96 6.22
N LYS A 347 3.73 17.82 5.19
CA LYS A 347 3.95 19.27 5.34
C LYS A 347 2.76 19.96 5.99
N ARG A 348 1.53 19.66 5.57
CA ARG A 348 0.29 20.24 6.13
C ARG A 348 0.18 19.94 7.62
N MET A 349 0.51 18.72 8.03
CA MET A 349 0.51 18.30 9.43
C MET A 349 1.70 18.83 10.24
N LYS A 350 2.70 19.48 9.60
CA LYS A 350 3.98 19.87 10.22
C LYS A 350 4.62 18.71 10.98
N LEU A 351 4.63 17.52 10.34
CA LEU A 351 4.93 16.28 11.06
C LEU A 351 6.39 16.22 11.52
N VAL A 352 7.33 16.75 10.74
CA VAL A 352 8.75 16.84 11.13
C VAL A 352 8.88 17.68 12.41
N GLU A 353 8.25 18.84 12.45
CA GLU A 353 8.29 19.76 13.58
C GLU A 353 7.63 19.16 14.82
N ARG A 354 6.46 18.52 14.66
CA ARG A 354 5.76 17.81 15.74
C ARG A 354 6.64 16.70 16.33
N ARG A 355 7.30 15.91 15.48
CA ARG A 355 8.18 14.83 15.92
C ARG A 355 9.42 15.35 16.64
N ARG A 356 10.04 16.43 16.15
CA ARG A 356 11.16 17.10 16.83
C ARG A 356 10.75 17.67 18.19
N ALA A 357 9.55 18.23 18.30
CA ALA A 357 9.02 18.72 19.58
C ALA A 357 8.84 17.57 20.58
N GLU A 358 8.30 16.44 20.14
CA GLU A 358 8.18 15.23 20.97
C GLU A 358 9.55 14.66 21.38
N GLU A 359 10.53 14.67 20.46
CA GLU A 359 11.91 14.26 20.76
C GLU A 359 12.60 15.21 21.76
N ALA A 360 12.27 16.50 21.74
CA ALA A 360 12.75 17.45 22.74
C ALA A 360 12.09 17.22 24.11
N GLU A 361 10.81 16.85 24.16
CA GLU A 361 10.17 16.38 25.39
C GLU A 361 10.83 15.10 25.91
N PHE A 362 11.17 14.17 25.00
CA PHE A 362 11.86 12.93 25.31
C PHE A 362 13.24 13.16 25.94
N ALA A 363 14.05 14.05 25.37
CA ALA A 363 15.34 14.43 25.93
C ALA A 363 15.20 14.96 27.37
N LYS A 364 14.25 15.88 27.61
CA LYS A 364 13.97 16.43 28.95
C LYS A 364 13.52 15.34 29.94
N TRP A 365 12.67 14.43 29.49
CA TRP A 365 12.21 13.32 30.32
C TRP A 365 13.38 12.41 30.73
N LEU A 366 14.28 12.09 29.80
CA LEU A 366 15.48 11.30 30.08
C LEU A 366 16.39 11.97 31.13
N ASP A 367 16.55 13.30 31.09
CA ASP A 367 17.34 14.03 32.10
C ASP A 367 16.81 13.86 33.53
N THR A 368 15.51 13.63 33.68
CA THR A 368 14.87 13.36 34.98
C THR A 368 14.81 11.87 35.33
N ASN A 369 15.25 10.97 34.44
CA ASN A 369 15.16 9.52 34.60
C ASN A 369 16.51 8.84 34.28
N PRO A 370 17.47 8.81 35.24
CA PRO A 370 18.84 8.31 35.00
C PRO A 370 18.91 6.90 34.41
N ALA A 371 18.07 5.98 34.86
CA ALA A 371 18.01 4.61 34.33
C ALA A 371 17.58 4.57 32.85
N MET A 372 16.63 5.42 32.46
CA MET A 372 16.16 5.52 31.08
C MET A 372 17.17 6.26 30.21
N LYS A 373 17.83 7.28 30.75
CA LYS A 373 18.94 7.99 30.09
C LYS A 373 20.10 7.06 29.78
N ALA A 374 20.48 6.18 30.71
CA ALA A 374 21.52 5.18 30.47
C ALA A 374 21.17 4.22 29.32
N LYS A 375 19.87 3.95 29.10
CA LYS A 375 19.40 3.02 28.07
C LYS A 375 19.14 3.68 26.71
N TYR A 376 18.59 4.90 26.68
CA TYR A 376 18.08 5.55 25.46
C TYR A 376 18.70 6.92 25.17
N GLY A 377 19.57 7.44 26.03
CA GLY A 377 20.11 8.81 25.99
C GLY A 377 20.75 9.20 24.66
N ASP A 378 21.44 8.25 24.02
CA ASP A 378 22.15 8.49 22.76
C ASP A 378 21.33 8.08 21.52
N THR A 379 20.15 7.50 21.68
CA THR A 379 19.46 6.85 20.56
C THR A 379 19.11 7.86 19.46
N VAL A 380 18.54 9.01 19.82
CA VAL A 380 18.15 10.05 18.86
C VAL A 380 19.37 10.68 18.17
N SER A 381 20.45 10.95 18.90
CA SER A 381 21.67 11.54 18.32
C SER A 381 22.37 10.58 17.36
N LYS A 382 22.47 9.29 17.70
CA LYS A 382 23.02 8.27 16.81
C LYS A 382 22.18 8.10 15.53
N ILE A 383 20.86 8.16 15.65
CA ILE A 383 19.98 8.17 14.48
C ILE A 383 20.21 9.44 13.63
N ALA A 384 20.35 10.61 14.26
CA ALA A 384 20.66 11.85 13.55
C ALA A 384 21.97 11.74 12.76
N ASP A 385 23.01 11.13 13.34
CA ASP A 385 24.28 10.89 12.67
C ASP A 385 24.15 9.97 11.47
N LEU A 386 23.35 8.90 11.57
CA LEU A 386 23.06 8.00 10.45
C LEU A 386 22.37 8.73 9.29
N TYR A 387 21.38 9.58 9.56
CA TYR A 387 20.72 10.35 8.51
C TYR A 387 21.59 11.49 7.97
N ARG A 388 22.49 12.06 8.78
CA ARG A 388 23.50 13.01 8.29
C ARG A 388 24.45 12.32 7.31
N ASP A 389 24.90 11.11 7.63
CA ASP A 389 25.71 10.30 6.72
C ASP A 389 24.94 9.97 5.44
N LEU A 390 23.71 9.45 5.55
CA LEU A 390 22.86 9.15 4.40
C LEU A 390 22.64 10.37 3.50
N ASN A 391 22.37 11.55 4.06
CA ASN A 391 22.20 12.78 3.29
C ASN A 391 23.48 13.22 2.56
N SER A 392 24.66 12.81 3.03
CA SER A 392 25.93 13.14 2.37
C SER A 392 26.14 12.42 1.03
N PHE A 393 25.39 11.35 0.75
CA PHE A 393 25.56 10.57 -0.49
C PHE A 393 24.26 10.06 -1.13
N GLY A 394 23.12 10.17 -0.45
CA GLY A 394 21.88 9.54 -0.89
C GLY A 394 21.34 10.09 -2.22
N GLN A 395 21.56 11.38 -2.51
CA GLN A 395 21.18 11.94 -3.81
C GLN A 395 22.09 11.40 -4.91
N LYS A 396 23.42 11.36 -4.68
CA LYS A 396 24.39 10.74 -5.60
C LYS A 396 23.98 9.29 -5.92
N GLN A 397 23.64 8.52 -4.90
CA GLN A 397 23.19 7.14 -5.07
C GLN A 397 21.90 7.03 -5.90
N SER A 398 20.89 7.86 -5.59
CA SER A 398 19.61 7.86 -6.31
C SER A 398 19.79 8.20 -7.79
N VAL A 399 20.64 9.18 -8.09
CA VAL A 399 20.96 9.58 -9.46
C VAL A 399 21.71 8.47 -10.21
N LEU A 400 22.66 7.78 -9.57
CA LEU A 400 23.33 6.63 -10.17
C LEU A 400 22.34 5.51 -10.51
N ASN A 401 21.45 5.17 -9.59
CA ASN A 401 20.42 4.16 -9.83
C ASN A 401 19.47 4.56 -10.98
N THR A 402 19.14 5.85 -11.08
CA THR A 402 18.29 6.37 -12.16
C THR A 402 19.03 6.36 -13.51
N LEU A 403 20.31 6.71 -13.52
CA LEU A 403 21.17 6.65 -14.71
C LEU A 403 21.31 5.21 -15.20
N LEU A 404 21.56 4.26 -14.30
CA LEU A 404 21.68 2.83 -14.59
C LEU A 404 20.34 2.16 -14.96
N ASN A 405 19.22 2.88 -14.81
CA ASN A 405 17.89 2.44 -15.21
C ASN A 405 17.25 3.37 -16.26
N ALA A 406 18.08 4.01 -17.08
CA ALA A 406 17.63 5.00 -18.07
C ALA A 406 17.06 4.38 -19.38
N GLY A 407 16.72 3.10 -19.38
CA GLY A 407 16.15 2.39 -20.53
C GLY A 407 16.70 0.98 -20.71
N ASP A 408 16.07 0.18 -21.57
CA ASP A 408 16.39 -1.23 -21.71
C ASP A 408 17.80 -1.49 -22.24
N LEU A 409 18.30 -0.63 -23.15
CA LEU A 409 19.69 -0.69 -23.61
C LEU A 409 20.67 -0.50 -22.45
N VAL A 410 20.41 0.51 -21.61
CA VAL A 410 21.22 0.81 -20.44
C VAL A 410 21.17 -0.36 -19.46
N ASN A 411 19.98 -0.90 -19.21
CA ASN A 411 19.77 -2.06 -18.33
C ASN A 411 20.51 -3.30 -18.83
N ALA A 412 20.52 -3.56 -20.14
CA ALA A 412 21.25 -4.69 -20.72
C ALA A 412 22.77 -4.53 -20.58
N ILE A 413 23.29 -3.31 -20.80
CA ILE A 413 24.72 -3.01 -20.61
C ILE A 413 25.11 -3.09 -19.13
N GLU A 414 24.29 -2.54 -18.24
CA GLU A 414 24.49 -2.61 -16.79
C GLU A 414 24.53 -4.06 -16.32
N PHE A 415 23.57 -4.89 -16.74
CA PHE A 415 23.49 -6.28 -16.35
C PHE A 415 24.70 -7.09 -16.83
N ALA A 416 25.16 -6.84 -18.07
CA ALA A 416 26.37 -7.47 -18.60
C ALA A 416 27.62 -7.05 -17.82
N TYR A 417 27.74 -5.76 -17.51
CA TYR A 417 28.86 -5.24 -16.73
C TYR A 417 28.87 -5.79 -15.31
N ALA A 418 27.71 -5.82 -14.65
CA ALA A 418 27.53 -6.37 -13.32
C ALA A 418 27.90 -7.87 -13.28
N ARG A 419 27.48 -8.65 -14.29
CA ARG A 419 27.92 -10.05 -14.45
C ARG A 419 29.43 -10.15 -14.59
N ALA A 420 30.05 -9.30 -15.42
CA ALA A 420 31.50 -9.34 -15.65
C ALA A 420 32.28 -9.10 -14.35
N ILE A 421 31.87 -8.10 -13.56
CA ILE A 421 32.44 -7.82 -12.23
C ILE A 421 32.30 -9.02 -11.28
N GLU A 422 31.20 -9.77 -11.37
CA GLU A 422 30.96 -10.94 -10.52
C GLU A 422 31.72 -12.17 -10.99
N GLN A 423 32.01 -12.29 -12.29
CA GLN A 423 32.88 -13.35 -12.80
C GLN A 423 34.35 -13.14 -12.36
N ASP A 424 34.78 -11.90 -12.16
CA ASP A 424 36.09 -11.58 -11.60
C ASP A 424 36.25 -12.00 -10.12
N LYS A 425 35.14 -12.29 -9.42
CA LYS A 425 35.15 -12.80 -8.04
C LYS A 425 35.36 -14.32 -7.98
N PRO A 426 35.97 -14.83 -6.88
CA PRO A 426 35.99 -16.26 -6.59
C PRO A 426 34.58 -16.86 -6.58
N ALA A 427 34.42 -18.11 -7.07
CA ALA A 427 33.10 -18.73 -7.26
C ALA A 427 32.20 -18.72 -6.00
N GLY A 428 32.78 -18.84 -4.80
CA GLY A 428 32.06 -18.81 -3.52
C GLY A 428 31.63 -17.41 -3.05
N GLU A 429 32.12 -16.35 -3.69
CA GLU A 429 31.83 -14.95 -3.34
C GLU A 429 30.88 -14.26 -4.33
N ARG A 430 30.51 -14.97 -5.40
CA ARG A 430 29.61 -14.46 -6.43
C ARG A 430 28.21 -14.34 -5.89
N SER A 431 27.53 -13.25 -6.25
CA SER A 431 26.12 -13.09 -5.93
C SER A 431 25.29 -14.19 -6.59
N PRO A 432 24.38 -14.87 -5.84
CA PRO A 432 23.50 -15.89 -6.40
C PRO A 432 22.65 -15.39 -7.59
N GLN A 433 22.43 -14.08 -7.70
CA GLN A 433 21.70 -13.48 -8.82
C GLN A 433 22.40 -13.71 -10.18
N PHE A 434 23.71 -13.92 -10.18
CA PHE A 434 24.51 -14.19 -11.38
C PHE A 434 24.90 -15.66 -11.55
N ALA A 435 24.23 -16.57 -10.84
CA ALA A 435 24.30 -17.99 -11.17
C ALA A 435 23.78 -18.22 -12.60
N GLU A 436 24.37 -19.18 -13.34
CA GLU A 436 24.08 -19.40 -14.77
C GLU A 436 22.59 -19.56 -15.09
N ALA A 437 21.83 -20.25 -14.23
CA ALA A 437 20.40 -20.42 -14.41
C ALA A 437 19.61 -19.09 -14.31
N ASN A 438 20.03 -18.20 -13.41
CA ASN A 438 19.40 -16.88 -13.23
C ASN A 438 19.78 -15.93 -14.37
N VAL A 439 21.04 -15.99 -14.82
CA VAL A 439 21.49 -15.23 -15.98
C VAL A 439 20.74 -15.65 -17.25
N LYS A 440 20.59 -16.94 -17.49
CA LYS A 440 19.83 -17.46 -18.63
C LYS A 440 18.37 -16.98 -18.60
N ARG A 441 17.76 -16.93 -17.42
CA ARG A 441 16.40 -16.42 -17.24
C ARG A 441 16.32 -14.92 -17.54
N ALA A 442 17.24 -14.13 -16.99
CA ALA A 442 17.30 -12.69 -17.23
C ALA A 442 17.48 -12.39 -18.72
N LEU A 443 18.38 -13.10 -19.41
CA LEU A 443 18.57 -12.95 -20.85
C LEU A 443 17.33 -13.33 -21.65
N SER A 444 16.65 -14.42 -21.30
CA SER A 444 15.39 -14.77 -21.97
C SER A 444 14.33 -13.68 -21.84
N GLN A 445 14.24 -13.01 -20.68
CA GLN A 445 13.30 -11.91 -20.46
C GLN A 445 13.70 -10.65 -21.23
N LEU A 446 14.99 -10.28 -21.19
CA LEU A 446 15.52 -9.16 -21.96
C LEU A 446 15.31 -9.36 -23.47
N GLY A 447 15.56 -10.57 -23.98
CA GLY A 447 15.39 -10.90 -25.39
C GLY A 447 13.95 -10.87 -25.85
N ALA A 448 13.01 -11.32 -25.02
CA ALA A 448 11.58 -11.28 -25.33
C ALA A 448 11.06 -9.84 -25.52
N ASN A 449 11.60 -8.89 -24.76
CA ASN A 449 11.15 -7.49 -24.76
C ASN A 449 12.04 -6.57 -25.61
N TRP A 450 13.13 -7.07 -26.19
CA TRP A 450 14.11 -6.24 -26.89
C TRP A 450 13.52 -5.47 -28.08
N GLY A 451 12.48 -6.02 -28.72
CA GLY A 451 11.77 -5.39 -29.84
C GLY A 451 10.88 -4.21 -29.43
N ASP A 452 10.54 -4.09 -28.15
CA ASP A 452 9.67 -3.03 -27.62
C ASP A 452 10.46 -1.76 -27.22
N ARG A 453 11.77 -1.76 -27.48
CA ARG A 453 12.68 -0.66 -27.15
C ARG A 453 12.32 0.62 -27.90
N GLU A 454 12.37 1.72 -27.17
CA GLU A 454 12.05 3.05 -27.69
C GLU A 454 13.24 3.99 -27.53
N ALA A 455 14.07 4.06 -28.56
CA ALA A 455 15.31 4.82 -28.53
C ALA A 455 15.10 6.29 -28.12
N ASP A 456 14.04 6.94 -28.61
CA ASP A 456 13.74 8.32 -28.22
C ASP A 456 13.37 8.47 -26.72
N ALA A 457 12.77 7.44 -26.12
CA ALA A 457 12.50 7.40 -24.68
C ALA A 457 13.81 7.20 -23.90
N GLU A 458 14.65 6.25 -24.33
CA GLU A 458 15.96 5.96 -23.72
C GLU A 458 16.89 7.20 -23.78
N ILE A 459 16.90 7.92 -24.91
CA ILE A 459 17.68 9.16 -25.09
C ILE A 459 17.23 10.23 -24.10
N GLN A 460 15.92 10.46 -23.98
CA GLN A 460 15.37 11.45 -23.06
C GLN A 460 15.62 11.07 -21.59
N ALA A 461 15.47 9.80 -21.26
CA ALA A 461 15.75 9.28 -19.93
C ALA A 461 17.23 9.45 -19.55
N LEU A 462 18.16 9.07 -20.43
CA LEU A 462 19.59 9.24 -20.20
C LEU A 462 19.99 10.72 -20.09
N ALA A 463 19.48 11.58 -20.98
CA ALA A 463 19.77 13.01 -20.96
C ALA A 463 19.33 13.64 -19.64
N LYS A 464 18.14 13.28 -19.16
CA LYS A 464 17.64 13.78 -17.88
C LYS A 464 18.44 13.24 -16.69
N SER A 465 18.87 11.99 -16.71
CA SER A 465 19.73 11.42 -15.67
C SER A 465 21.07 12.17 -15.58
N LEU A 466 21.66 12.53 -16.72
CA LEU A 466 22.89 13.34 -16.77
C LEU A 466 22.66 14.77 -16.28
N GLN A 467 21.58 15.43 -16.69
CA GLN A 467 21.19 16.75 -16.17
C GLN A 467 21.01 16.72 -14.65
N THR A 468 20.38 15.67 -14.13
CA THR A 468 20.14 15.50 -12.68
C THR A 468 21.47 15.27 -11.94
N ALA A 469 22.41 14.51 -12.52
CA ALA A 469 23.77 14.41 -12.01
C ALA A 469 24.49 15.78 -12.02
N GLY A 470 24.31 16.57 -13.08
CA GLY A 470 24.79 17.95 -13.17
C GLY A 470 24.14 18.94 -12.22
N ALA A 471 23.02 18.59 -11.59
CA ALA A 471 22.36 19.38 -10.55
C ALA A 471 22.72 18.93 -9.12
N LEU A 472 23.46 17.83 -8.95
CA LEU A 472 23.85 17.34 -7.61
C LEU A 472 24.66 18.39 -6.84
N PRO A 473 24.54 18.43 -5.49
CA PRO A 473 25.39 19.24 -4.63
C PRO A 473 26.89 18.99 -4.89
N SER A 474 27.73 19.99 -4.63
CA SER A 474 29.18 19.94 -4.90
C SER A 474 29.88 18.74 -4.26
N ASN A 475 29.50 18.37 -3.04
CA ASN A 475 30.04 17.20 -2.32
C ASN A 475 29.49 15.84 -2.80
N GLN A 476 28.55 15.84 -3.74
CA GLN A 476 27.89 14.66 -4.29
C GLN A 476 28.06 14.52 -5.80
N LYS A 477 28.87 15.39 -6.42
CA LYS A 477 29.14 15.33 -7.86
C LYS A 477 29.73 13.98 -8.28
N LEU A 478 29.32 13.57 -9.49
CA LEU A 478 29.89 12.43 -10.18
C LEU A 478 31.05 12.92 -11.05
N ALA A 479 32.28 12.70 -10.61
CA ALA A 479 33.47 13.18 -11.33
C ALA A 479 33.45 12.78 -12.81
N PHE A 480 33.04 11.53 -13.10
CA PHE A 480 32.92 11.03 -14.47
C PHE A 480 31.91 11.77 -15.34
N VAL A 481 30.83 12.29 -14.75
CA VAL A 481 29.84 13.09 -15.48
C VAL A 481 30.37 14.50 -15.69
N GLU A 482 31.02 15.09 -14.68
CA GLU A 482 31.58 16.44 -14.80
C GLU A 482 32.70 16.50 -15.86
N GLU A 483 33.54 15.47 -15.95
CA GLU A 483 34.57 15.34 -16.99
C GLU A 483 33.99 15.42 -18.42
N LEU A 484 32.86 14.74 -18.67
CA LEU A 484 32.20 14.71 -19.99
C LEU A 484 31.72 16.10 -20.46
N PHE A 485 31.42 17.00 -19.51
CA PHE A 485 30.83 18.31 -19.80
C PHE A 485 31.69 19.46 -19.28
N THR A 486 33.00 19.23 -19.16
CA THR A 486 33.99 20.22 -18.71
C THR A 486 33.84 21.55 -19.45
N GLY A 487 33.76 22.65 -18.70
CA GLY A 487 33.63 24.00 -19.25
C GLY A 487 32.23 24.38 -19.73
N LYS A 488 31.23 23.49 -19.64
CA LYS A 488 29.84 23.77 -20.02
C LYS A 488 28.99 24.07 -18.78
N SER A 489 28.06 25.01 -18.89
CA SER A 489 27.09 25.34 -17.84
C SER A 489 25.74 25.74 -18.42
N GLY A 490 24.71 25.83 -17.56
CA GLY A 490 23.36 26.25 -17.95
C GLY A 490 22.82 25.53 -19.19
N ASN A 491 22.30 26.30 -20.14
CA ASN A 491 21.71 25.78 -21.38
C ASN A 491 22.73 25.07 -22.28
N ASP A 492 24.00 25.48 -22.27
CA ASP A 492 25.03 24.86 -23.11
C ASP A 492 25.39 23.46 -22.61
N ARG A 493 25.39 23.27 -21.28
CA ARG A 493 25.51 21.94 -20.67
C ARG A 493 24.30 21.07 -20.99
N ALA A 494 23.09 21.59 -20.82
CA ALA A 494 21.87 20.83 -21.12
C ALA A 494 21.80 20.35 -22.59
N LYS A 495 22.23 21.19 -23.54
CA LYS A 495 22.36 20.80 -24.96
C LYS A 495 23.40 19.71 -25.17
N ALA A 496 24.56 19.83 -24.53
CA ALA A 496 25.62 18.84 -24.64
C ALA A 496 25.23 17.49 -24.02
N GLU A 497 24.52 17.49 -22.91
CA GLU A 497 23.97 16.27 -22.29
C GLU A 497 22.97 15.59 -23.23
N ALA A 498 22.04 16.35 -23.83
CA ALA A 498 21.09 15.81 -24.79
C ALA A 498 21.77 15.25 -26.06
N GLU A 499 22.76 15.96 -26.60
CA GLU A 499 23.53 15.51 -27.75
C GLU A 499 24.35 14.25 -27.43
N PHE A 500 25.03 14.23 -26.28
CA PHE A 500 25.76 13.06 -25.81
C PHE A 500 24.83 11.86 -25.67
N SER A 501 23.69 11.99 -25.01
CA SER A 501 22.73 10.89 -24.84
C SER A 501 22.21 10.37 -26.17
N LYS A 502 21.85 11.26 -27.10
CA LYS A 502 21.43 10.90 -28.45
C LYS A 502 22.52 10.08 -29.15
N ASN A 503 23.76 10.59 -29.16
CA ASN A 503 24.87 9.93 -29.83
C ASN A 503 25.24 8.61 -29.15
N ALA A 504 25.22 8.54 -27.82
CA ALA A 504 25.55 7.34 -27.06
C ALA A 504 24.56 6.20 -27.31
N ILE A 505 23.25 6.48 -27.32
CA ILE A 505 22.22 5.49 -27.60
C ILE A 505 22.24 5.09 -29.09
N LEU A 506 22.16 6.07 -30.01
CA LEU A 506 22.04 5.79 -31.44
C LEU A 506 23.30 5.19 -32.06
N ASN A 507 24.49 5.45 -31.50
CA ASN A 507 25.76 4.93 -32.01
C ASN A 507 26.37 3.83 -31.14
N SER A 508 25.66 3.33 -30.11
CA SER A 508 26.17 2.20 -29.32
C SER A 508 26.46 1.00 -30.22
N SER A 509 27.51 0.26 -29.89
CA SER A 509 27.89 -1.01 -30.50
C SER A 509 26.87 -2.14 -30.27
N VAL A 510 25.96 -1.99 -29.31
CA VAL A 510 24.89 -2.96 -29.02
C VAL A 510 23.64 -2.61 -29.83
N LYS A 511 23.49 -3.21 -31.00
CA LYS A 511 22.37 -2.93 -31.94
C LYS A 511 21.26 -3.96 -31.86
N SER A 512 21.62 -5.19 -31.53
CA SER A 512 20.74 -6.34 -31.51
C SER A 512 20.84 -7.08 -30.18
N PHE A 513 19.87 -7.95 -29.92
CA PHE A 513 19.95 -8.83 -28.76
C PHE A 513 21.16 -9.78 -28.83
N ALA A 514 21.58 -10.19 -30.03
CA ALA A 514 22.80 -10.97 -30.22
C ALA A 514 24.07 -10.22 -29.75
N ASP A 515 24.09 -8.89 -29.87
CA ASP A 515 25.19 -8.08 -29.33
C ASP A 515 25.18 -8.05 -27.79
N VAL A 516 23.99 -8.09 -27.18
CA VAL A 516 23.86 -8.27 -25.72
C VAL A 516 24.45 -9.62 -25.32
N GLU A 517 24.06 -10.70 -25.98
CA GLU A 517 24.59 -12.05 -25.71
C GLU A 517 26.12 -12.10 -25.86
N LYS A 518 26.68 -11.44 -26.88
CA LYS A 518 28.13 -11.31 -27.05
C LYS A 518 28.76 -10.51 -25.90
N MET A 519 28.16 -9.39 -25.54
CA MET A 519 28.64 -8.53 -24.45
C MET A 519 28.65 -9.26 -23.10
N MET A 520 27.70 -10.18 -22.86
CA MET A 520 27.66 -11.03 -21.66
C MET A 520 28.88 -11.96 -21.49
N THR A 521 29.72 -12.10 -22.51
CA THR A 521 30.98 -12.87 -22.47
C THR A 521 32.22 -12.01 -22.25
N MET A 522 32.07 -10.69 -22.26
CA MET A 522 33.18 -9.76 -22.06
C MET A 522 33.59 -9.68 -20.59
N THR A 523 34.87 -9.41 -20.34
CA THR A 523 35.37 -9.06 -19.00
C THR A 523 35.07 -7.60 -18.68
N ALA A 524 35.09 -7.24 -17.39
CA ALA A 524 34.87 -5.85 -16.98
C ALA A 524 35.94 -4.92 -17.58
N THR A 525 37.19 -5.39 -17.69
CA THR A 525 38.28 -4.66 -18.37
C THR A 525 37.96 -4.41 -19.84
N GLN A 526 37.53 -5.42 -20.59
CA GLN A 526 37.15 -5.25 -22.00
C GLN A 526 36.00 -4.24 -22.18
N MET A 527 35.04 -4.22 -21.25
CA MET A 527 33.94 -3.25 -21.29
C MET A 527 34.41 -1.83 -20.94
N ARG A 528 35.33 -1.67 -19.97
CA ARG A 528 35.93 -0.36 -19.64
C ARG A 528 36.75 0.22 -20.80
N GLU A 529 37.38 -0.63 -21.59
CA GLU A 529 38.21 -0.27 -22.75
C GLU A 529 37.42 -0.20 -24.06
N ALA A 530 36.12 -0.50 -24.05
CA ALA A 530 35.29 -0.51 -25.24
C ALA A 530 35.27 0.87 -25.91
N ASN A 531 35.36 0.89 -27.25
CA ASN A 531 35.16 2.10 -28.05
C ASN A 531 33.66 2.46 -28.19
N ASP A 532 32.94 2.42 -27.07
CA ASP A 532 31.52 2.73 -26.96
C ASP A 532 31.33 3.69 -25.77
N PRO A 533 30.95 4.96 -26.00
CA PRO A 533 30.73 5.93 -24.93
C PRO A 533 29.67 5.51 -23.93
N LEU A 534 28.63 4.77 -24.36
CA LEU A 534 27.56 4.31 -23.48
C LEU A 534 28.07 3.22 -22.54
N ILE A 535 28.76 2.20 -23.07
CA ILE A 535 29.33 1.11 -22.25
C ILE A 535 30.28 1.67 -21.19
N ARG A 536 31.15 2.61 -21.56
CA ARG A 536 32.08 3.25 -20.62
C ARG A 536 31.37 4.08 -19.56
N LEU A 537 30.32 4.83 -19.93
CA LEU A 537 29.51 5.59 -18.97
C LEU A 537 28.89 4.66 -17.93
N ILE A 538 28.25 3.57 -18.38
CA ILE A 538 27.56 2.61 -17.51
C ILE A 538 28.56 1.88 -16.61
N GLY A 539 29.72 1.46 -17.14
CA GLY A 539 30.78 0.85 -16.32
C GLY A 539 31.28 1.77 -15.21
N ARG A 540 31.54 3.05 -15.52
CA ARG A 540 31.95 4.06 -14.50
C ARG A 540 30.85 4.33 -13.48
N ALA A 541 29.59 4.39 -13.92
CA ALA A 541 28.46 4.57 -13.02
C ALA A 541 28.30 3.37 -12.07
N TYR A 542 28.41 2.14 -12.57
CA TYR A 542 28.30 0.92 -11.76
C TYR A 542 29.45 0.78 -10.76
N ASP A 543 30.68 1.12 -11.14
CA ASP A 543 31.84 1.07 -10.24
C ASP A 543 31.65 1.97 -8.99
N GLU A 544 30.90 3.07 -9.12
CA GLU A 544 30.53 3.97 -8.01
C GLU A 544 29.41 3.42 -7.11
N VAL A 545 28.60 2.47 -7.58
CA VAL A 545 27.49 1.90 -6.81
C VAL A 545 27.99 1.07 -5.63
N GLY A 546 29.03 0.25 -5.83
CA GLY A 546 29.53 -0.68 -4.81
C GLY A 546 29.89 -0.02 -3.46
N PRO A 547 30.72 1.04 -3.43
CA PRO A 547 31.02 1.79 -2.21
C PRO A 547 29.78 2.37 -1.52
N LEU A 548 28.84 2.91 -2.29
CA LEU A 548 27.60 3.49 -1.75
C LEU A 548 26.67 2.41 -1.19
N ALA A 549 26.56 1.27 -1.87
CA ALA A 549 25.79 0.12 -1.41
C ALA A 549 26.27 -0.38 -0.03
N ARG A 550 27.60 -0.40 0.21
CA ARG A 550 28.15 -0.72 1.53
C ARG A 550 27.75 0.29 2.61
N ARG A 551 27.76 1.59 2.31
CA ARG A 551 27.31 2.63 3.26
C ARG A 551 25.81 2.50 3.56
N VAL A 552 24.99 2.18 2.56
CA VAL A 552 23.56 1.86 2.78
C VAL A 552 23.39 0.61 3.63
N GLN A 553 24.18 -0.44 3.40
CA GLN A 553 24.14 -1.65 4.24
C GLN A 553 24.49 -1.31 5.70
N GLN A 554 25.52 -0.49 5.93
CA GLN A 554 25.89 -0.01 7.26
C GLN A 554 24.76 0.79 7.91
N PHE A 555 24.14 1.73 7.18
CA PHE A 555 22.98 2.48 7.63
C PHE A 555 21.83 1.54 8.02
N ASN A 556 21.47 0.58 7.16
CA ASN A 556 20.39 -0.37 7.38
C ASN A 556 20.66 -1.28 8.60
N GLY A 557 21.89 -1.77 8.73
CA GLY A 557 22.30 -2.58 9.89
C GLY A 557 22.21 -1.80 11.20
N ALA A 558 22.64 -0.53 11.21
CA ALA A 558 22.60 0.29 12.41
C ALA A 558 21.17 0.74 12.78
N ILE A 559 20.39 1.20 11.80
CA ILE A 559 19.05 1.75 12.05
C ILE A 559 18.05 0.70 12.53
N THR A 560 18.20 -0.57 12.11
CA THR A 560 17.34 -1.69 12.56
C THR A 560 17.56 -2.07 14.03
N LYS A 561 18.70 -1.68 14.62
CA LYS A 561 18.93 -1.77 16.07
C LYS A 561 18.36 -0.55 16.81
N MET A 562 18.59 0.65 16.28
CA MET A 562 18.26 1.89 16.98
C MET A 562 16.77 2.23 16.95
N ARG A 563 16.05 1.89 15.88
CA ARG A 563 14.61 2.17 15.78
C ARG A 563 13.78 1.49 16.89
N PRO A 564 13.93 0.19 17.20
CA PRO A 564 13.18 -0.40 18.31
C PRO A 564 13.58 0.20 19.67
N GLU A 565 14.84 0.62 19.86
CA GLU A 565 15.27 1.34 21.07
C GLU A 565 14.57 2.71 21.19
N TYR A 566 14.49 3.46 20.08
CA TYR A 566 13.79 4.75 20.01
C TYR A 566 12.32 4.58 20.36
N VAL A 567 11.64 3.62 19.72
CA VAL A 567 10.22 3.34 19.97
C VAL A 567 10.01 2.93 21.43
N ALA A 568 10.86 2.07 21.99
CA ALA A 568 10.78 1.66 23.39
C ALA A 568 10.90 2.84 24.36
N GLY A 569 11.87 3.73 24.14
CA GLY A 569 12.06 4.93 24.96
C GLY A 569 10.89 5.91 24.83
N LEU A 570 10.41 6.15 23.61
CA LEU A 570 9.27 7.02 23.33
C LEU A 570 7.99 6.53 24.02
N LEU A 571 7.70 5.23 23.94
CA LEU A 571 6.53 4.64 24.58
C LEU A 571 6.63 4.68 26.11
N ALA A 572 7.82 4.45 26.68
CA ALA A 572 8.04 4.59 28.12
C ALA A 572 7.77 6.01 28.62
N MET A 573 8.18 7.03 27.85
CA MET A 573 7.85 8.43 28.18
C MET A 573 6.34 8.71 28.11
N ARG A 574 5.66 8.23 27.05
CA ARG A 574 4.21 8.42 26.89
C ARG A 574 3.42 7.78 28.03
N GLU A 575 3.80 6.56 28.42
CA GLU A 575 3.22 5.85 29.56
C GLU A 575 3.45 6.63 30.87
N ALA A 576 4.68 7.07 31.14
CA ALA A 576 5.02 7.80 32.36
C ALA A 576 4.30 9.16 32.48
N SER A 577 4.11 9.86 31.36
CA SER A 577 3.45 11.16 31.32
C SER A 577 1.92 11.08 31.33
N LYS A 578 1.36 9.87 31.23
CA LYS A 578 -0.08 9.63 30.98
C LYS A 578 -0.59 10.43 29.76
N LYS A 579 0.32 10.87 28.87
CA LYS A 579 0.00 11.56 27.63
C LYS A 579 -0.06 10.51 26.52
N GLY A 580 -1.23 10.40 25.89
CA GLY A 580 -1.33 9.83 24.55
C GLY A 580 -2.12 8.53 24.44
N LEU A 581 -2.30 8.15 23.17
CA LEU A 581 -2.96 6.94 22.70
C LEU A 581 -2.30 5.67 23.25
N SER A 582 -3.11 4.65 23.53
CA SER A 582 -2.61 3.29 23.72
C SER A 582 -1.80 2.89 22.49
N TYR A 583 -0.60 2.33 22.71
CA TYR A 583 0.24 1.83 21.62
C TYR A 583 -0.53 0.79 20.79
N TYR A 584 -0.44 0.93 19.47
CA TYR A 584 -0.89 -0.07 18.51
C TYR A 584 0.26 -0.32 17.52
N PRO A 585 0.53 -1.57 17.09
CA PRO A 585 1.66 -1.82 16.21
C PRO A 585 1.47 -1.15 14.83
N ASP A 586 2.56 -0.71 14.19
CA ASP A 586 2.50 -0.28 12.79
C ASP A 586 1.95 -1.42 11.91
N ALA A 587 1.18 -1.09 10.88
CA ALA A 587 0.65 -2.06 9.92
C ALA A 587 1.78 -2.84 9.24
N ASN A 588 1.52 -4.11 8.93
CA ASN A 588 2.51 -5.05 8.41
C ASN A 588 1.83 -6.24 7.68
N PHE A 589 0.70 -5.99 7.03
CA PHE A 589 -0.11 -6.96 6.29
C PHE A 589 -0.59 -8.14 7.15
N THR A 590 -0.97 -7.84 8.39
CA THR A 590 -1.57 -8.77 9.36
C THR A 590 -2.97 -8.29 9.75
N LEU A 591 -3.79 -9.17 10.33
CA LEU A 591 -5.17 -8.85 10.67
C LEU A 591 -5.23 -7.77 11.76
N ARG A 592 -5.87 -6.64 11.46
CA ARG A 592 -6.14 -5.52 12.37
C ARG A 592 -7.63 -5.17 12.36
N PHE A 593 -8.05 -4.43 13.37
CA PHE A 593 -9.31 -3.69 13.32
C PHE A 593 -9.11 -2.22 13.65
N THR A 594 -9.97 -1.39 13.08
CA THR A 594 -10.08 0.05 13.38
C THR A 594 -11.57 0.38 13.56
N TYR A 595 -11.89 1.44 14.29
CA TYR A 595 -13.26 1.87 14.56
C TYR A 595 -13.38 3.38 14.45
N GLY A 596 -14.60 3.85 14.22
CA GLY A 596 -14.90 5.26 14.08
C GLY A 596 -16.39 5.46 13.84
N GLU A 597 -16.72 6.52 13.11
CA GLU A 597 -18.08 6.90 12.79
C GLU A 597 -18.23 7.29 11.32
N VAL A 598 -19.44 7.14 10.78
CA VAL A 598 -19.81 7.67 9.46
C VAL A 598 -19.78 9.19 9.52
N LYS A 599 -18.95 9.85 8.70
CA LYS A 599 -18.74 11.31 8.84
C LYS A 599 -18.17 12.00 7.61
N GLY A 600 -18.73 13.15 7.27
CA GLY A 600 -18.15 14.07 6.29
C GLY A 600 -16.87 14.75 6.77
N TYR A 601 -16.34 15.69 6.00
CA TYR A 601 -15.19 16.50 6.41
C TYR A 601 -15.12 17.85 5.67
N LYS A 602 -14.20 18.71 6.11
CA LYS A 602 -13.96 20.03 5.51
C LYS A 602 -12.53 20.08 4.97
N PRO A 603 -12.31 19.93 3.66
CA PRO A 603 -10.96 19.91 3.08
C PRO A 603 -10.26 21.28 3.17
N ARG A 604 -11.05 22.36 3.18
CA ARG A 604 -10.59 23.75 3.20
C ARG A 604 -11.73 24.67 3.67
N ASP A 605 -11.40 25.94 3.91
CA ASP A 605 -12.39 26.94 4.30
C ASP A 605 -13.56 27.03 3.30
N ALA A 606 -14.76 27.27 3.83
CA ALA A 606 -16.04 27.32 3.11
C ALA A 606 -16.47 26.07 2.31
N VAL A 607 -15.67 24.99 2.28
CA VAL A 607 -16.00 23.74 1.58
C VAL A 607 -16.33 22.65 2.60
N THR A 608 -17.50 22.03 2.44
CA THR A 608 -17.91 20.86 3.23
C THR A 608 -18.25 19.72 2.29
N TYR A 609 -17.71 18.55 2.58
CA TYR A 609 -18.08 17.32 1.91
C TYR A 609 -19.03 16.52 2.79
N ASP A 610 -20.20 16.20 2.24
CA ASP A 610 -21.17 15.27 2.84
C ASP A 610 -20.56 13.86 2.96
N TYR A 611 -21.07 13.07 3.88
CA TYR A 611 -20.59 11.71 4.18
C TYR A 611 -21.04 10.67 3.15
N GLN A 612 -21.91 10.97 2.19
CA GLN A 612 -22.48 9.97 1.28
C GLN A 612 -22.79 10.55 -0.10
N THR A 613 -22.49 9.78 -1.14
CA THR A 613 -22.81 10.08 -2.55
C THR A 613 -24.00 9.25 -3.04
N SER A 614 -24.60 9.66 -4.17
CA SER A 614 -25.80 9.04 -4.72
C SER A 614 -25.64 8.63 -6.19
N PHE A 615 -26.57 7.82 -6.68
CA PHE A 615 -26.58 7.33 -8.05
C PHE A 615 -26.77 8.46 -9.08
N ALA A 616 -27.52 9.51 -8.75
CA ALA A 616 -27.58 10.75 -9.53
C ALA A 616 -26.19 11.37 -9.75
N GLY A 617 -25.29 11.28 -8.77
CA GLY A 617 -23.91 11.75 -8.92
C GLY A 617 -23.08 10.92 -9.91
N VAL A 618 -23.38 9.62 -10.05
CA VAL A 618 -22.81 8.77 -11.12
C VAL A 618 -23.22 9.30 -12.50
N ILE A 619 -24.52 9.60 -12.68
CA ILE A 619 -25.06 10.12 -13.93
C ILE A 619 -24.55 11.53 -14.24
N GLN A 620 -24.40 12.39 -13.24
CA GLN A 620 -23.85 13.74 -13.41
C GLN A 620 -22.41 13.74 -13.90
N LYS A 621 -21.62 12.71 -13.58
CA LYS A 621 -20.23 12.58 -14.03
C LYS A 621 -20.09 11.93 -15.39
N ASP A 622 -21.15 11.33 -15.94
CA ASP A 622 -21.10 10.59 -17.20
C ASP A 622 -20.75 11.51 -18.39
N THR A 623 -19.64 11.21 -19.06
CA THR A 623 -19.21 11.87 -20.30
C THR A 623 -19.44 11.00 -21.53
N GLY A 624 -19.81 9.72 -21.32
CA GLY A 624 -19.88 8.71 -22.38
C GLY A 624 -18.52 8.14 -22.81
N GLU A 625 -17.42 8.58 -22.17
CA GLU A 625 -16.06 8.17 -22.49
C GLU A 625 -15.31 7.72 -21.24
N GLU A 626 -14.43 6.73 -21.36
CA GLU A 626 -13.61 6.27 -20.23
C GLU A 626 -12.74 7.43 -19.66
N PRO A 627 -12.61 7.58 -18.34
CA PRO A 627 -13.09 6.67 -17.28
C PRO A 627 -14.50 6.99 -16.73
N PHE A 628 -15.24 7.90 -17.37
CA PHE A 628 -16.57 8.36 -16.95
C PHE A 628 -17.65 7.93 -17.94
N ASN A 629 -17.72 6.63 -18.24
CA ASN A 629 -18.68 6.06 -19.18
C ASN A 629 -19.69 5.16 -18.48
N VAL A 630 -20.87 5.67 -18.13
CA VAL A 630 -21.88 4.87 -17.43
C VAL A 630 -22.50 3.83 -18.38
N PRO A 631 -22.58 2.53 -18.02
CA PRO A 631 -23.24 1.53 -18.84
C PRO A 631 -24.71 1.86 -19.14
N ALA A 632 -25.16 1.58 -20.36
CA ALA A 632 -26.54 1.86 -20.78
C ALA A 632 -27.60 1.25 -19.83
N GLY A 633 -27.38 0.03 -19.33
CA GLY A 633 -28.28 -0.61 -18.37
C GLY A 633 -28.44 0.17 -17.05
N LEU A 634 -27.38 0.83 -16.56
CA LEU A 634 -27.50 1.72 -15.39
C LEU A 634 -28.26 3.00 -15.75
N LYS A 635 -28.01 3.61 -16.92
CA LYS A 635 -28.77 4.79 -17.38
C LYS A 635 -30.27 4.50 -17.46
N ASP A 636 -30.63 3.30 -17.94
CA ASP A 636 -32.02 2.85 -18.00
C ASP A 636 -32.66 2.69 -16.61
N LEU A 637 -31.95 2.09 -15.64
CA LEU A 637 -32.42 1.97 -14.26
C LEU A 637 -32.64 3.35 -13.62
N PHE A 638 -31.74 4.31 -13.90
CA PHE A 638 -31.87 5.69 -13.44
C PHE A 638 -33.09 6.39 -14.07
N ALA A 639 -33.24 6.34 -15.39
CA ALA A 639 -34.35 6.96 -16.11
C ALA A 639 -35.72 6.43 -15.65
N LYS A 640 -35.81 5.13 -15.37
CA LYS A 640 -37.03 4.47 -14.87
C LYS A 640 -37.22 4.60 -13.36
N LYS A 641 -36.21 5.09 -12.63
CA LYS A 641 -36.13 5.06 -11.16
C LYS A 641 -36.38 3.67 -10.57
N ASP A 642 -35.92 2.62 -11.24
CA ASP A 642 -36.07 1.24 -10.76
C ASP A 642 -35.01 0.91 -9.71
N TYR A 643 -35.11 1.58 -8.56
CA TYR A 643 -34.16 1.48 -7.44
C TYR A 643 -34.48 0.32 -6.50
N GLY A 644 -35.60 -0.38 -6.71
CA GLY A 644 -36.08 -1.40 -5.79
C GLY A 644 -36.22 -0.87 -4.37
N THR A 645 -35.72 -1.64 -3.40
CA THR A 645 -35.78 -1.23 -1.98
C THR A 645 -34.59 -0.38 -1.55
N TYR A 646 -33.56 -0.19 -2.37
CA TYR A 646 -32.24 0.34 -1.97
C TYR A 646 -32.17 1.85 -1.76
N VAL A 647 -33.31 2.55 -1.78
CA VAL A 647 -33.39 4.01 -1.68
C VAL A 647 -33.03 4.48 -0.28
N GLU A 648 -32.13 5.45 -0.19
CA GLU A 648 -31.88 6.23 1.03
C GLU A 648 -32.86 7.42 1.10
N PRO A 649 -33.78 7.47 2.08
CA PRO A 649 -34.78 8.54 2.18
C PRO A 649 -34.20 9.95 2.17
N ARG A 650 -33.02 10.17 2.79
CA ARG A 650 -32.37 11.49 2.81
C ARG A 650 -31.93 11.95 1.42
N LEU A 651 -31.47 11.01 0.58
CA LEU A 651 -31.01 11.28 -0.78
C LEU A 651 -32.15 11.21 -1.80
N ASN A 652 -33.25 10.51 -1.45
CA ASN A 652 -34.29 10.08 -2.38
C ASN A 652 -33.70 9.36 -3.61
N ASP A 653 -32.66 8.57 -3.38
CA ASP A 653 -31.83 7.96 -4.42
C ASP A 653 -31.10 6.73 -3.86
N VAL A 654 -30.46 5.92 -4.71
CA VAL A 654 -29.57 4.84 -4.28
C VAL A 654 -28.24 5.45 -3.82
N PRO A 655 -27.78 5.19 -2.58
CA PRO A 655 -26.47 5.65 -2.12
C PRO A 655 -25.38 4.82 -2.76
N VAL A 656 -24.24 5.45 -3.10
CA VAL A 656 -23.14 4.82 -3.84
C VAL A 656 -21.94 4.55 -2.95
N ALA A 657 -21.34 5.60 -2.40
CA ALA A 657 -20.20 5.50 -1.49
C ALA A 657 -20.42 6.40 -0.27
N PHE A 658 -19.65 6.17 0.79
CA PHE A 658 -19.70 6.94 2.02
C PHE A 658 -18.35 7.05 2.73
N LEU A 659 -18.26 8.00 3.65
CA LEU A 659 -17.06 8.35 4.40
C LEU A 659 -17.13 7.90 5.86
N LEU A 660 -15.97 7.52 6.40
CA LEU A 660 -15.78 7.03 7.76
C LEU A 660 -14.53 7.64 8.39
N THR A 661 -14.52 7.82 9.71
CA THR A 661 -13.33 8.25 10.47
C THR A 661 -12.34 7.13 10.81
N THR A 662 -12.52 5.93 10.24
CA THR A 662 -11.65 4.78 10.48
C THR A 662 -10.24 4.96 9.91
N ASP A 663 -9.25 4.35 10.56
CA ASP A 663 -7.84 4.40 10.19
C ASP A 663 -7.45 3.21 9.31
N ILE A 664 -7.33 3.46 8.01
CA ILE A 664 -6.92 2.47 7.01
C ILE A 664 -5.68 2.91 6.23
N THR A 665 -5.06 1.96 5.55
CA THR A 665 -4.02 2.16 4.55
C THR A 665 -4.17 1.08 3.46
N GLY A 666 -3.33 1.10 2.43
CA GLY A 666 -3.29 0.07 1.39
C GLY A 666 -3.27 -1.34 1.98
N GLY A 667 -4.02 -2.28 1.39
CA GLY A 667 -4.26 -3.62 1.96
C GLY A 667 -5.60 -3.78 2.70
N ASN A 668 -6.20 -2.68 3.17
CA ASN A 668 -7.60 -2.66 3.63
C ASN A 668 -8.64 -2.63 2.49
N SER A 669 -8.20 -2.56 1.24
CA SER A 669 -9.10 -2.70 0.09
C SER A 669 -9.90 -4.00 0.18
N GLY A 670 -11.22 -3.90 0.15
CA GLY A 670 -12.17 -5.00 0.23
C GLY A 670 -12.49 -5.42 1.67
N SER A 671 -11.92 -4.74 2.67
CA SER A 671 -12.26 -4.98 4.08
C SER A 671 -13.75 -4.68 4.32
N PRO A 672 -14.47 -5.56 5.03
CA PRO A 672 -15.85 -5.29 5.42
C PRO A 672 -15.88 -4.09 6.38
N VAL A 673 -16.69 -3.09 6.03
CA VAL A 673 -17.17 -2.08 6.98
C VAL A 673 -18.38 -2.66 7.69
N MET A 674 -18.29 -2.77 9.01
CA MET A 674 -19.33 -3.34 9.85
C MET A 674 -19.90 -2.30 10.82
N ASN A 675 -21.19 -2.39 11.09
CA ASN A 675 -21.80 -1.63 12.19
C ASN A 675 -21.42 -2.24 13.56
N GLY A 676 -21.92 -1.66 14.64
CA GLY A 676 -21.61 -2.10 16.02
C GLY A 676 -22.06 -3.52 16.39
N ARG A 677 -22.84 -4.19 15.54
CA ARG A 677 -23.28 -5.60 15.68
C ARG A 677 -22.49 -6.57 14.79
N GLY A 678 -21.47 -6.11 14.07
CA GLY A 678 -20.69 -6.95 13.15
C GLY A 678 -21.40 -7.28 11.84
N GLU A 679 -22.37 -6.46 11.42
CA GLU A 679 -23.09 -6.63 10.15
C GLU A 679 -22.51 -5.72 9.07
N VAL A 680 -22.29 -6.23 7.86
CA VAL A 680 -21.66 -5.50 6.74
C VAL A 680 -22.58 -4.39 6.24
N ILE A 681 -22.10 -3.15 6.30
CA ILE A 681 -22.76 -1.94 5.79
C ILE A 681 -22.06 -1.35 4.56
N GLY A 682 -20.85 -1.81 4.25
CA GLY A 682 -20.10 -1.41 3.06
C GLY A 682 -18.76 -2.12 2.95
N LEU A 683 -17.96 -1.76 1.94
CA LEU A 683 -16.60 -2.26 1.74
C LEU A 683 -15.64 -1.09 1.62
N ALA A 684 -14.59 -1.06 2.43
CA ALA A 684 -13.54 -0.05 2.29
C ALA A 684 -12.79 -0.28 0.96
N PHE A 685 -12.55 0.79 0.20
CA PHE A 685 -11.84 0.67 -1.09
C PHE A 685 -10.81 1.76 -1.37
N ASP A 686 -10.90 2.90 -0.67
CA ASP A 686 -9.99 4.02 -0.89
C ASP A 686 -9.90 4.92 0.35
N GLY A 687 -8.98 5.88 0.34
CA GLY A 687 -8.90 6.99 1.30
C GLY A 687 -8.98 8.34 0.57
N ASN A 688 -9.40 9.40 1.24
CA ASN A 688 -9.45 10.73 0.60
C ASN A 688 -8.04 11.37 0.47
N TYR A 689 -7.92 12.35 -0.43
CA TYR A 689 -6.65 12.95 -0.82
C TYR A 689 -6.02 13.71 0.33
N GLU A 690 -6.82 14.46 1.10
CA GLU A 690 -6.34 15.09 2.33
C GLU A 690 -5.92 14.06 3.39
N GLY A 691 -6.38 12.82 3.31
CA GLY A 691 -5.92 11.73 4.16
C GLY A 691 -4.53 11.16 3.79
N LEU A 692 -4.00 11.48 2.61
CA LEU A 692 -2.64 11.06 2.23
C LEU A 692 -1.58 11.67 3.19
N GLY A 693 -0.52 10.91 3.46
CA GLY A 693 0.36 11.11 4.62
C GLY A 693 -0.14 10.37 5.88
N GLY A 694 -1.35 9.83 5.81
CA GLY A 694 -2.00 9.00 6.80
C GLY A 694 -1.28 7.69 7.13
N ASP A 695 -0.15 7.34 6.50
CA ASP A 695 0.71 6.24 6.95
C ASP A 695 1.68 6.68 8.05
N TYR A 696 2.02 7.96 8.13
CA TYR A 696 2.99 8.51 9.08
C TYR A 696 2.33 9.17 10.29
N SER A 697 1.19 9.83 10.10
CA SER A 697 0.39 10.40 11.20
C SER A 697 -1.08 10.49 10.80
N PHE A 698 -1.98 10.13 11.70
CA PHE A 698 -3.42 10.21 11.46
C PHE A 698 -3.93 11.57 11.92
N ASP A 699 -4.70 12.24 11.06
CA ASP A 699 -5.39 13.48 11.37
C ASP A 699 -6.90 13.27 11.25
N ILE A 700 -7.56 13.09 12.40
CA ILE A 700 -9.01 12.86 12.49
C ILE A 700 -9.84 13.96 11.80
N SER A 701 -9.30 15.17 11.63
CA SER A 701 -10.04 16.26 10.98
C SER A 701 -10.16 16.08 9.47
N SER A 702 -9.21 15.36 8.84
CA SER A 702 -9.09 15.26 7.38
C SER A 702 -9.04 13.82 6.85
N ASN A 703 -8.49 12.86 7.59
CA ASN A 703 -8.45 11.45 7.19
C ASN A 703 -9.84 10.83 7.17
N ARG A 704 -10.23 10.27 6.02
CA ARG A 704 -11.45 9.50 5.84
C ARG A 704 -11.16 8.23 5.05
N THR A 705 -11.73 7.13 5.52
CA THR A 705 -11.92 5.93 4.70
C THR A 705 -13.10 6.18 3.76
N ILE A 706 -12.95 5.80 2.49
CA ILE A 706 -14.02 5.77 1.49
C ILE A 706 -14.47 4.32 1.33
N ALA A 707 -15.78 4.09 1.47
CA ALA A 707 -16.38 2.77 1.34
C ALA A 707 -17.54 2.79 0.35
N VAL A 708 -17.71 1.70 -0.40
CA VAL A 708 -18.91 1.51 -1.24
C VAL A 708 -20.06 1.08 -0.33
N ASP A 709 -21.23 1.71 -0.47
CA ASP A 709 -22.42 1.38 0.32
C ASP A 709 -22.92 0.00 -0.10
N ILE A 710 -23.20 -0.87 0.88
CA ILE A 710 -23.63 -2.24 0.58
C ILE A 710 -24.96 -2.26 -0.18
N ARG A 711 -25.78 -1.20 -0.09
CA ARG A 711 -26.99 -1.04 -0.90
C ARG A 711 -26.66 -0.86 -2.38
N TYR A 712 -25.58 -0.16 -2.73
CA TYR A 712 -25.15 -0.05 -4.13
C TYR A 712 -24.65 -1.39 -4.68
N VAL A 713 -23.86 -2.12 -3.87
CA VAL A 713 -23.40 -3.47 -4.19
C VAL A 713 -24.58 -4.38 -4.51
N LEU A 714 -25.57 -4.42 -3.63
CA LEU A 714 -26.78 -5.24 -3.82
C LEU A 714 -27.63 -4.74 -4.99
N PHE A 715 -27.80 -3.42 -5.16
CA PHE A 715 -28.53 -2.82 -6.27
C PHE A 715 -27.91 -3.22 -7.62
N VAL A 716 -26.61 -3.06 -7.81
CA VAL A 716 -25.91 -3.46 -9.04
C VAL A 716 -26.03 -4.97 -9.25
N THR A 717 -25.88 -5.77 -8.18
CA THR A 717 -25.97 -7.24 -8.27
C THR A 717 -27.38 -7.72 -8.65
N GLU A 718 -28.44 -7.13 -8.08
CA GLU A 718 -29.83 -7.53 -8.33
C GLU A 718 -30.36 -6.93 -9.64
N LYS A 719 -30.28 -5.60 -9.80
CA LYS A 719 -30.97 -4.84 -10.83
C LYS A 719 -30.19 -4.73 -12.13
N PHE A 720 -28.87 -4.56 -12.05
CA PHE A 720 -28.04 -4.43 -13.24
C PHE A 720 -27.57 -5.79 -13.76
N ALA A 721 -27.03 -6.64 -12.88
CA ALA A 721 -26.45 -7.92 -13.29
C ALA A 721 -27.47 -9.07 -13.40
N GLY A 722 -28.63 -8.96 -12.74
CA GLY A 722 -29.60 -10.05 -12.67
C GLY A 722 -29.10 -11.27 -11.89
N ALA A 723 -28.13 -11.10 -10.99
CA ALA A 723 -27.49 -12.17 -10.22
C ALA A 723 -28.29 -12.59 -8.99
N GLY A 724 -29.61 -12.74 -9.15
CA GLY A 724 -30.55 -12.97 -8.04
C GLY A 724 -30.27 -14.23 -7.21
N TYR A 725 -29.63 -15.25 -7.78
CA TYR A 725 -29.34 -16.49 -7.06
C TYR A 725 -28.36 -16.28 -5.88
N LEU A 726 -27.47 -15.28 -5.95
CA LEU A 726 -26.54 -14.97 -4.86
C LEU A 726 -27.28 -14.50 -3.59
N PHE A 727 -28.47 -13.90 -3.75
CA PHE A 727 -29.31 -13.46 -2.63
C PHE A 727 -29.90 -14.64 -1.84
N ASN A 728 -29.99 -15.83 -2.43
CA ASN A 728 -30.47 -17.03 -1.74
C ASN A 728 -29.41 -17.59 -0.79
N GLU A 729 -28.14 -17.27 -1.03
CA GLU A 729 -27.01 -17.77 -0.26
C GLU A 729 -26.57 -16.78 0.84
N MET A 730 -26.77 -15.48 0.61
CA MET A 730 -26.41 -14.42 1.53
C MET A 730 -27.47 -14.20 2.61
N GLN A 731 -27.03 -13.98 3.85
CA GLN A 731 -27.92 -13.50 4.91
C GLN A 731 -28.03 -11.98 4.87
N ILE A 732 -29.15 -11.46 4.37
CA ILE A 732 -29.38 -10.02 4.18
C ILE A 732 -30.48 -9.51 5.11
N LYS A 733 -30.14 -8.56 5.98
CA LYS A 733 -31.10 -7.76 6.75
C LYS A 733 -31.53 -6.56 5.93
N ARG A 734 -32.83 -6.45 5.70
CA ARG A 734 -33.47 -5.31 5.03
C ARG A 734 -34.14 -4.43 6.10
N GLY A 735 -33.91 -3.11 6.09
CA GLY A 735 -34.47 -2.20 7.09
C GLY A 735 -36.00 -2.12 7.06
N LYS A 736 -36.64 -1.53 8.09
CA LYS A 736 -38.12 -1.41 8.17
C LYS A 736 -38.73 -0.66 6.96
N ALA A 737 -38.01 0.31 6.39
CA ALA A 737 -38.41 1.00 5.16
C ALA A 737 -38.37 0.12 3.90
N MET A 738 -37.59 -0.97 3.92
CA MET A 738 -37.42 -1.93 2.82
C MET A 738 -38.36 -3.15 2.90
N ALA A 739 -39.09 -3.33 4.03
CA ALA A 739 -40.00 -4.46 4.24
C ALA A 739 -41.44 -4.17 3.74
N ALA A 740 -41.76 -2.91 3.42
CA ALA A 740 -43.07 -2.48 2.97
C ALA A 740 -43.21 -2.64 1.44
N LYS A 741 -43.19 -3.89 0.97
CA LYS A 741 -43.70 -4.38 -0.34
C LYS A 741 -43.30 -5.86 -0.45
N LYS A 742 -44.00 -6.71 0.30
CA LYS A 742 -44.11 -8.12 -0.02
C LYS A 742 -45.46 -8.33 -0.70
#